data_AF-A0A812JM85-F1
#
_entry.id   AF-A0A812JM85-F1
#
_cell.length_a   1.000
_cell.length_b   1.000
_cell.length_c   1.000
_cell.angle_alpha   90.00
_cell.angle_beta   90.00
_cell.angle_gamma   90.00
#
_symmetry.space_group_name_H-M   'P 1'
#
loop_
_entity.id
_entity.type
_entity.pdbx_description
1 polymer ?
#
loop_
_entity_poly.entity_id
_entity_poly.type
_entity_poly.pdbx_seq_one_letter_code
_entity_poly.pdbx_strand_id
1 'polypeptide(L)'
;MRMMGGPLRRRKYKQWQVPAQETGQEFALLENEDGNCLMAMDAPMNGIHPRMVACDADNFLQKWAYEETTGLVRHTGGKCLDASQREVPNGLVHMWECDSSNENQMWEWDSGNTGRLKNRYGICLDAPAPQVEGSGVHMWTCDESISNQKWHFVPAGTERELYHFWCSDLDHKGRITEVEQAVMKLAFPLCTCQYGCWRSVEEVGLTSAKTGRTSIALLHVNIQTLETSGRHACLDKLRKVDKADTFVHSLGRCEVWHCATLARVRMSAGPGGGLSESPYAVTLKTADGHFITAAADGSMKADEESFVPEALFLLMPADGDKVVLKAQNDRYVKAEPGGLISAVSEKWDDWEEFDLVKQDGGKVSLRSFHEKYIAAKDGSVAANSATATMLELVNRSMASQNGSAEAHAFHKTISDLTSHSVCSRPSEKAAVRCCSSAGAVVKEDSYGCHNLTNYSEAVAICEAEGLQLCTDAQARSCTDCSICGSATQHIWTSSTCSGTEGLTQRRLGQRNDRASVFSNFCGYQPDKGGLHGEEVRSTVFVKLMEWNYNDIAKECVEYLAPNGFDAVQVAPVTEHVLGYQWWVKYQPVSAGLDTRSGTEQEFRAMVATCRAAGVQVIVDILMNHMASPCKKATKIKKKSNWNEEEDMPCVGWGGSRYGNRLQKGARGWDAANPKHFHHKKEDTTEPACKVGPQTGWLCPDDDCTPCDMYALPDYATELPEVRDMQFKHLEELYHIGVTALRVDAAIYHHVYELADMLNRLPWDLVYQEWWGEYPPHDRTEYVGEYRDVAYRWHLVNHLAGKNASELPELLELNGGVFGISQDMAVYPFAYHDGRSKDADPEIATYKNGLAFHQQQKFFLSWPFGAKVLIWGGYGWRDLSHGPPGCDKSDGDHCSPNPVYDEYGNAQCMPAPTVSPLSKTEARERRWICEHRWQGVAGMMHFRKACRQHAVTEKWEGGKTEGIGIGRVAFRLGSDCFVALTRGRREDEDEDVAGVGGTWDLTGLKIELPEGRYCDMSSLHTQKGWDQSSCPREVQVDDKGVIQHGSVTQGEILAIHVGAKVTSLFS
;
A
#
# COMPACT_ATOMS: atom_id res chain seq x y z
N MET A 1 14.84 -27.86 8.87
CA MET A 1 15.40 -28.91 7.99
C MET A 1 16.93 -28.84 8.11
N ARG A 2 17.70 -29.94 8.19
CA ARG A 2 19.17 -29.84 8.28
C ARG A 2 19.78 -29.67 6.88
N MET A 3 20.15 -28.43 6.52
CA MET A 3 21.21 -28.19 5.55
C MET A 3 22.54 -28.29 6.30
N MET A 4 23.43 -29.19 5.91
CA MET A 4 24.72 -29.39 6.61
C MET A 4 25.80 -28.48 6.05
N GLY A 5 26.64 -27.92 6.93
CA GLY A 5 27.79 -27.12 6.53
C GLY A 5 28.78 -27.93 5.68
N GLY A 6 28.91 -27.58 4.41
CA GLY A 6 30.03 -27.92 3.55
C GLY A 6 31.10 -26.81 3.59
N PRO A 7 32.40 -27.11 3.37
CA PRO A 7 33.46 -26.12 3.53
C PRO A 7 33.34 -24.98 2.51
N LEU A 8 33.47 -23.75 3.00
CA LEU A 8 33.47 -22.51 2.23
C LEU A 8 34.55 -22.51 1.12
N ARG A 9 34.20 -23.02 -0.06
CA ARG A 9 34.93 -22.70 -1.28
C ARG A 9 34.68 -21.23 -1.60
N ARG A 10 35.57 -20.36 -1.12
CA ARG A 10 35.65 -18.95 -1.50
C ARG A 10 35.77 -18.84 -3.02
N ARG A 11 34.64 -18.79 -3.75
CA ARG A 11 34.60 -18.20 -5.09
C ARG A 11 34.96 -16.73 -4.88
N LYS A 12 36.20 -16.38 -5.20
CA LYS A 12 36.57 -14.98 -5.44
C LYS A 12 35.86 -14.54 -6.72
N TYR A 13 34.58 -14.18 -6.61
CA TYR A 13 34.01 -13.29 -7.60
C TYR A 13 34.82 -12.00 -7.53
N LYS A 14 35.40 -11.60 -8.68
CA LYS A 14 35.91 -10.24 -8.81
C LYS A 14 34.71 -9.31 -8.58
N GLN A 15 34.95 -8.22 -7.86
CA GLN A 15 34.12 -7.04 -7.96
C GLN A 15 34.03 -6.68 -9.46
N TRP A 16 32.83 -6.72 -10.04
CA TRP A 16 32.62 -6.43 -11.46
C TRP A 16 32.76 -4.93 -11.72
N GLN A 17 34.01 -4.47 -11.76
CA GLN A 17 34.34 -3.35 -12.64
C GLN A 17 34.19 -3.87 -14.07
N VAL A 18 33.28 -3.26 -14.85
CA VAL A 18 33.12 -3.54 -16.28
C VAL A 18 34.47 -3.30 -16.96
N PRO A 19 35.02 -4.26 -17.72
CA PRO A 19 36.20 -4.02 -18.54
C PRO A 19 35.83 -3.01 -19.65
N ALA A 20 36.30 -1.77 -19.52
CA ALA A 20 36.28 -0.86 -20.64
C ALA A 20 37.25 -1.35 -21.72
N GLN A 21 36.82 -1.29 -22.99
CA GLN A 21 37.55 -1.64 -24.21
C GLN A 21 37.78 -3.15 -24.46
N GLU A 22 37.18 -3.64 -25.56
CA GLU A 22 37.97 -4.32 -26.60
C GLU A 22 37.27 -4.28 -27.98
N THR A 23 35.94 -4.08 -28.05
CA THR A 23 35.27 -3.57 -29.25
C THR A 23 35.24 -2.04 -29.23
N GLY A 24 35.57 -1.41 -30.36
CA GLY A 24 35.50 0.05 -30.55
C GLY A 24 34.10 0.52 -30.96
N GLN A 25 33.08 0.05 -30.27
CA GLN A 25 31.68 0.11 -30.70
C GLN A 25 30.87 0.87 -29.65
N GLU A 26 30.25 1.99 -30.04
CA GLU A 26 29.48 2.83 -29.12
C GLU A 26 28.12 2.19 -28.84
N PHE A 27 27.77 2.09 -27.54
CA PHE A 27 26.44 1.67 -27.11
C PHE A 27 25.50 2.89 -27.05
N ALA A 28 24.32 2.72 -27.62
CA ALA A 28 23.29 3.73 -27.77
C ALA A 28 21.98 3.27 -27.10
N LEU A 29 21.06 4.20 -26.87
CA LEU A 29 19.67 3.85 -26.55
C LEU A 29 18.99 3.30 -27.80
N LEU A 30 18.17 2.26 -27.66
CA LEU A 30 17.33 1.76 -28.74
C LEU A 30 15.91 2.37 -28.60
N GLU A 31 15.80 3.63 -29.00
CA GLU A 31 14.56 4.43 -29.00
C GLU A 31 13.67 4.00 -30.19
N ASN A 32 12.36 3.87 -29.99
CA ASN A 32 11.40 3.73 -31.09
C ASN A 32 10.81 5.10 -31.47
N GLU A 33 10.21 5.25 -32.65
CA GLU A 33 9.68 6.55 -33.14
C GLU A 33 8.64 7.24 -32.21
N ASP A 34 8.07 6.51 -31.25
CA ASP A 34 7.18 7.01 -30.21
C ASP A 34 7.87 7.69 -29.01
N GLY A 35 9.19 7.57 -28.89
CA GLY A 35 10.00 8.22 -27.84
C GLY A 35 10.31 7.38 -26.60
N ASN A 36 9.99 6.07 -26.62
CA ASN A 36 10.34 5.12 -25.56
C ASN A 36 11.46 4.16 -26.01
N CYS A 37 12.17 3.61 -25.04
CA CYS A 37 13.39 2.84 -25.26
C CYS A 37 13.22 1.36 -24.88
N LEU A 38 13.92 0.48 -25.60
CA LEU A 38 13.97 -0.94 -25.30
C LEU A 38 14.88 -1.21 -24.08
N MET A 39 14.32 -1.78 -23.02
CA MET A 39 15.04 -2.20 -21.81
C MET A 39 15.13 -3.72 -21.68
N ALA A 40 16.28 -4.18 -21.19
CA ALA A 40 16.56 -5.54 -20.79
C ALA A 40 16.78 -5.65 -19.27
N MET A 41 15.72 -5.92 -18.51
CA MET A 41 15.84 -6.30 -17.09
C MET A 41 16.55 -7.66 -16.97
N ASP A 42 17.41 -7.84 -15.96
CA ASP A 42 18.20 -9.07 -15.74
C ASP A 42 19.02 -9.58 -16.95
N ALA A 43 19.48 -8.64 -17.78
CA ALA A 43 20.21 -8.87 -19.03
C ALA A 43 21.43 -9.82 -19.02
N PRO A 44 22.09 -10.18 -17.91
CA PRO A 44 23.11 -11.26 -17.89
C PRO A 44 22.54 -12.68 -18.11
N MET A 45 21.21 -12.86 -18.12
CA MET A 45 20.55 -14.16 -18.27
C MET A 45 20.07 -14.44 -19.70
N ASN A 46 19.71 -15.69 -19.98
CA ASN A 46 19.08 -16.11 -21.24
C ASN A 46 17.55 -16.16 -21.06
N GLY A 47 16.78 -15.97 -22.12
CA GLY A 47 15.32 -16.01 -22.09
C GLY A 47 14.64 -14.73 -21.57
N ILE A 48 15.42 -13.68 -21.28
CA ILE A 48 14.91 -12.35 -20.91
C ILE A 48 14.10 -11.75 -22.06
N HIS A 49 12.91 -11.23 -21.78
CA HIS A 49 12.02 -10.60 -22.75
C HIS A 49 12.09 -9.07 -22.64
N PRO A 50 12.69 -8.35 -23.61
CA PRO A 50 12.81 -6.91 -23.55
C PRO A 50 11.46 -6.18 -23.49
N ARG A 51 11.43 -5.02 -22.81
CA ARG A 51 10.23 -4.19 -22.58
C ARG A 51 10.46 -2.75 -23.04
N MET A 52 9.39 -2.06 -23.42
CA MET A 52 9.41 -0.61 -23.69
C MET A 52 9.21 0.17 -22.40
N VAL A 53 10.05 1.18 -22.16
CA VAL A 53 10.02 2.05 -20.97
C VAL A 53 10.46 3.47 -21.34
N ALA A 54 10.30 4.43 -20.43
CA ALA A 54 10.84 5.78 -20.62
C ALA A 54 12.36 5.77 -20.88
N CYS A 55 12.83 6.53 -21.87
CA CYS A 55 14.25 6.59 -22.25
C CYS A 55 15.12 7.23 -21.15
N ASP A 56 16.13 6.49 -20.67
CA ASP A 56 17.09 6.91 -19.66
C ASP A 56 18.52 6.66 -20.16
N ALA A 57 19.23 7.75 -20.48
CA ALA A 57 20.58 7.73 -21.02
C ALA A 57 21.66 7.32 -20.01
N ASP A 58 21.40 7.35 -18.70
CA ASP A 58 22.32 6.83 -17.69
C ASP A 58 22.12 5.32 -17.47
N ASN A 59 20.88 4.83 -17.55
CA ASN A 59 20.53 3.43 -17.34
C ASN A 59 21.21 2.48 -18.34
N PHE A 60 22.05 1.57 -17.82
CA PHE A 60 22.78 0.61 -18.65
C PHE A 60 21.91 -0.52 -19.20
N LEU A 61 20.72 -0.76 -18.62
CA LEU A 61 19.76 -1.78 -19.09
C LEU A 61 19.01 -1.35 -20.36
N GLN A 62 19.20 -0.12 -20.84
CA GLN A 62 18.65 0.38 -22.11
C GLN A 62 19.70 0.49 -23.22
N LYS A 63 20.94 0.02 -22.99
CA LYS A 63 22.10 0.31 -23.85
C LYS A 63 22.42 -0.86 -24.77
N TRP A 64 22.27 -0.62 -26.07
CA TRP A 64 22.42 -1.59 -27.16
C TRP A 64 23.43 -1.13 -28.20
N ALA A 65 24.02 -2.07 -28.94
CA ALA A 65 24.92 -1.81 -30.06
C ALA A 65 24.60 -2.76 -31.22
N TYR A 66 24.37 -2.21 -32.41
CA TYR A 66 24.21 -2.98 -33.65
C TYR A 66 25.57 -3.23 -34.32
N GLU A 67 25.84 -4.46 -34.72
CA GLU A 67 27.07 -4.88 -35.40
C GLU A 67 26.79 -5.23 -36.87
N GLU A 68 26.95 -4.24 -37.77
CA GLU A 68 26.61 -4.33 -39.20
C GLU A 68 27.22 -5.54 -39.93
N THR A 69 28.41 -6.00 -39.50
CA THR A 69 29.13 -7.15 -40.09
C THR A 69 28.55 -8.51 -39.71
N THR A 70 27.79 -8.61 -38.61
CA THR A 70 27.21 -9.87 -38.10
C THR A 70 25.68 -9.85 -38.11
N GLY A 71 25.08 -8.66 -38.03
CA GLY A 71 23.66 -8.43 -37.80
C GLY A 71 23.25 -8.48 -36.32
N LEU A 72 24.20 -8.65 -35.39
CA LEU A 72 23.88 -8.81 -33.97
C LEU A 72 23.48 -7.47 -33.33
N VAL A 73 22.35 -7.47 -32.61
CA VAL A 73 21.96 -6.40 -31.69
C VAL A 73 22.38 -6.82 -30.27
N ARG A 74 23.50 -6.28 -29.80
CA ARG A 74 24.17 -6.63 -28.54
C ARG A 74 23.71 -5.70 -27.41
N HIS A 75 23.45 -6.24 -26.22
CA HIS A 75 23.20 -5.47 -25.00
C HIS A 75 24.47 -5.34 -24.14
N THR A 76 24.59 -4.30 -23.30
CA THR A 76 25.75 -4.13 -22.38
C THR A 76 25.94 -5.31 -21.41
N GLY A 77 24.87 -6.04 -21.10
CA GLY A 77 24.88 -7.28 -20.32
C GLY A 77 25.53 -8.50 -21.01
N GLY A 78 25.99 -8.37 -22.25
CA GLY A 78 26.73 -9.40 -22.99
C GLY A 78 25.87 -10.35 -23.84
N LYS A 79 24.55 -10.16 -23.87
CA LYS A 79 23.59 -10.95 -24.65
C LYS A 79 23.18 -10.26 -25.94
N CYS A 80 22.57 -11.02 -26.84
CA CYS A 80 22.04 -10.56 -28.11
C CYS A 80 20.52 -10.74 -28.19
N LEU A 81 19.85 -9.85 -28.93
CA LEU A 81 18.42 -9.93 -29.24
C LEU A 81 18.16 -11.12 -30.18
N ASP A 82 17.31 -12.06 -29.75
CA ASP A 82 17.06 -13.36 -30.39
C ASP A 82 15.57 -13.51 -30.74
N ALA A 83 15.27 -13.54 -32.04
CA ALA A 83 13.96 -13.83 -32.58
C ALA A 83 13.73 -15.36 -32.65
N SER A 84 13.55 -16.00 -31.50
CA SER A 84 13.43 -17.47 -31.40
C SER A 84 12.34 -18.10 -32.28
N GLN A 85 11.34 -17.32 -32.71
CA GLN A 85 10.28 -17.72 -33.64
C GLN A 85 10.28 -16.85 -34.91
N ARG A 86 11.48 -16.60 -35.47
CA ARG A 86 11.77 -15.70 -36.61
C ARG A 86 10.90 -15.80 -37.87
N GLU A 87 10.19 -16.91 -38.08
CA GLU A 87 9.42 -17.19 -39.30
C GLU A 87 7.92 -16.87 -39.19
N VAL A 88 7.41 -16.42 -38.03
CA VAL A 88 5.98 -16.16 -37.81
C VAL A 88 5.67 -14.78 -37.21
N PRO A 89 4.57 -14.12 -37.63
CA PRO A 89 3.98 -13.00 -36.89
C PRO A 89 3.50 -13.44 -35.49
N ASN A 90 3.55 -12.54 -34.50
CA ASN A 90 3.54 -12.83 -33.05
C ASN A 90 4.70 -13.73 -32.58
N GLY A 91 5.77 -13.85 -33.37
CA GLY A 91 6.94 -14.63 -32.99
C GLY A 91 7.65 -14.05 -31.77
N LEU A 92 8.06 -14.91 -30.85
CA LEU A 92 8.71 -14.53 -29.59
C LEU A 92 10.10 -13.89 -29.81
N VAL A 93 10.31 -12.73 -29.17
CA VAL A 93 11.61 -12.05 -29.08
C VAL A 93 12.09 -12.09 -27.63
N HIS A 94 13.30 -12.58 -27.43
CA HIS A 94 13.98 -12.58 -26.13
C HIS A 94 15.48 -12.28 -26.29
N MET A 95 16.28 -12.54 -25.27
CA MET A 95 17.73 -12.39 -25.30
C MET A 95 18.45 -13.71 -25.03
N TRP A 96 19.57 -13.92 -25.70
CA TRP A 96 20.36 -15.14 -25.58
C TRP A 96 21.86 -14.87 -25.68
N GLU A 97 22.69 -15.89 -25.45
CA GLU A 97 24.14 -15.83 -25.75
C GLU A 97 24.37 -15.40 -27.21
N CYS A 98 25.27 -14.45 -27.42
CA CYS A 98 25.57 -13.88 -28.73
C CYS A 98 26.29 -14.89 -29.64
N ASP A 99 25.61 -15.32 -30.71
CA ASP A 99 26.15 -16.24 -31.71
C ASP A 99 25.95 -15.66 -33.12
N SER A 100 27.04 -15.23 -33.76
CA SER A 100 27.03 -14.69 -35.13
C SER A 100 26.85 -15.77 -36.22
N SER A 101 26.53 -17.00 -35.84
CA SER A 101 26.02 -18.07 -36.71
C SER A 101 24.55 -18.43 -36.46
N ASN A 102 23.92 -17.89 -35.41
CA ASN A 102 22.50 -18.12 -35.11
C ASN A 102 21.58 -17.16 -35.90
N GLU A 103 20.79 -17.73 -36.81
CA GLU A 103 19.85 -17.00 -37.68
C GLU A 103 18.74 -16.25 -36.93
N ASN A 104 18.45 -16.58 -35.67
CA ASN A 104 17.51 -15.82 -34.85
C ASN A 104 18.04 -14.43 -34.45
N GLN A 105 19.37 -14.26 -34.38
CA GLN A 105 20.03 -13.06 -33.87
C GLN A 105 20.54 -12.15 -34.99
N MET A 106 20.30 -12.52 -36.24
CA MET A 106 20.79 -11.82 -37.43
C MET A 106 19.75 -10.80 -37.91
N TRP A 107 19.93 -9.56 -37.48
CA TRP A 107 19.13 -8.42 -37.88
C TRP A 107 19.79 -7.62 -39.00
N GLU A 108 18.96 -6.98 -39.79
CA GLU A 108 19.26 -5.98 -40.82
C GLU A 108 18.59 -4.68 -40.34
N TRP A 109 19.39 -3.69 -39.95
CA TRP A 109 18.89 -2.37 -39.55
C TRP A 109 19.01 -1.37 -40.71
N ASP A 110 17.88 -0.97 -41.29
CA ASP A 110 17.83 0.07 -42.32
C ASP A 110 17.81 1.46 -41.69
N SER A 111 18.97 1.91 -41.20
CA SER A 111 19.16 3.24 -40.61
C SER A 111 18.99 4.41 -41.60
N GLY A 112 18.95 4.12 -42.91
CA GLY A 112 18.99 5.13 -43.98
C GLY A 112 17.64 5.52 -44.58
N ASN A 113 16.64 4.62 -44.59
CA ASN A 113 15.30 4.93 -45.12
C ASN A 113 14.18 4.71 -44.10
N THR A 114 14.12 3.54 -43.46
CA THR A 114 12.91 3.11 -42.72
C THR A 114 13.08 2.91 -41.22
N GLY A 115 14.30 2.86 -40.70
CA GLY A 115 14.61 2.61 -39.29
C GLY A 115 14.29 1.20 -38.79
N ARG A 116 13.84 0.26 -39.63
CA ARG A 116 13.38 -1.06 -39.15
C ARG A 116 14.53 -1.98 -38.76
N LEU A 117 14.34 -2.70 -37.66
CA LEU A 117 15.12 -3.89 -37.31
C LEU A 117 14.38 -5.11 -37.90
N LYS A 118 14.91 -5.63 -39.01
CA LYS A 118 14.32 -6.72 -39.79
C LYS A 118 15.19 -7.97 -39.68
N ASN A 119 14.60 -9.14 -39.42
CA ASN A 119 15.37 -10.38 -39.41
C ASN A 119 15.64 -10.88 -40.85
N ARG A 120 16.56 -11.85 -41.00
CA ARG A 120 16.89 -12.47 -42.32
C ARG A 120 15.72 -13.16 -43.03
N TYR A 121 14.57 -13.32 -42.38
CA TYR A 121 13.37 -13.95 -42.92
C TYR A 121 12.31 -12.94 -43.41
N GLY A 122 12.57 -11.64 -43.26
CA GLY A 122 11.66 -10.59 -43.72
C GLY A 122 10.58 -10.19 -42.73
N ILE A 123 10.76 -10.53 -41.45
CA ILE A 123 9.85 -10.17 -40.35
C ILE A 123 10.56 -9.16 -39.43
N CYS A 124 9.83 -8.15 -38.97
CA CYS A 124 10.37 -6.98 -38.26
C CYS A 124 10.14 -7.06 -36.75
N LEU A 125 11.04 -6.42 -35.99
CA LEU A 125 10.85 -6.15 -34.57
C LEU A 125 9.74 -5.11 -34.39
N ASP A 126 8.71 -5.49 -33.66
CA ASP A 126 7.49 -4.70 -33.45
C ASP A 126 7.26 -4.49 -31.96
N ALA A 127 7.02 -3.24 -31.57
CA ALA A 127 6.51 -2.89 -30.24
C ALA A 127 5.01 -2.62 -30.36
N PRO A 128 4.10 -3.56 -30.05
CA PRO A 128 2.66 -3.37 -30.31
C PRO A 128 1.97 -2.25 -29.48
N ALA A 129 2.62 -1.75 -28.43
CA ALA A 129 2.10 -0.68 -27.57
C ALA A 129 3.23 0.17 -26.95
N PRO A 130 4.08 0.84 -27.76
CA PRO A 130 5.36 1.38 -27.29
C PRO A 130 5.21 2.53 -26.29
N GLN A 131 4.11 3.28 -26.39
CA GLN A 131 3.68 4.32 -25.45
C GLN A 131 3.22 3.77 -24.08
N VAL A 132 3.11 2.44 -23.92
CA VAL A 132 2.74 1.78 -22.67
C VAL A 132 3.99 1.20 -22.02
N GLU A 133 4.35 1.75 -20.87
CA GLU A 133 5.50 1.31 -20.08
C GLU A 133 5.34 -0.15 -19.61
N GLY A 134 6.43 -0.92 -19.70
CA GLY A 134 6.44 -2.36 -19.42
C GLY A 134 5.88 -3.23 -20.55
N SER A 135 5.44 -2.67 -21.68
CA SER A 135 4.95 -3.46 -22.83
C SER A 135 6.08 -4.27 -23.48
N GLY A 136 5.78 -5.47 -23.97
CA GLY A 136 6.76 -6.36 -24.61
C GLY A 136 6.82 -6.18 -26.13
N VAL A 137 7.97 -6.53 -26.72
CA VAL A 137 8.18 -6.59 -28.19
C VAL A 137 7.95 -8.00 -28.76
N HIS A 138 7.63 -8.09 -30.05
CA HIS A 138 7.50 -9.35 -30.78
C HIS A 138 7.95 -9.24 -32.26
N MET A 139 7.87 -10.34 -32.99
CA MET A 139 8.06 -10.39 -34.45
C MET A 139 6.75 -10.14 -35.19
N TRP A 140 6.69 -9.13 -36.07
CA TRP A 140 5.52 -8.84 -36.91
C TRP A 140 5.88 -8.60 -38.38
N THR A 141 4.90 -8.74 -39.27
CA THR A 141 5.08 -8.45 -40.70
C THR A 141 5.56 -7.01 -40.88
N CYS A 142 6.67 -6.82 -41.60
CA CYS A 142 7.22 -5.50 -41.89
C CYS A 142 6.21 -4.67 -42.70
N ASP A 143 5.75 -3.54 -42.15
CA ASP A 143 4.84 -2.60 -42.83
C ASP A 143 5.47 -1.21 -42.88
N GLU A 144 5.59 -0.63 -44.08
CA GLU A 144 6.27 0.64 -44.28
C GLU A 144 5.58 1.84 -43.59
N SER A 145 4.28 1.74 -43.32
CA SER A 145 3.45 2.84 -42.80
C SER A 145 3.45 3.00 -41.27
N ILE A 146 3.82 1.96 -40.51
CA ILE A 146 3.64 1.94 -39.04
C ILE A 146 4.91 2.40 -38.31
N SER A 147 4.73 3.24 -37.28
CA SER A 147 5.80 3.85 -36.46
C SER A 147 6.46 2.89 -35.47
N ASN A 148 5.67 1.97 -34.95
CA ASN A 148 6.05 1.07 -33.86
C ASN A 148 7.05 -0.04 -34.26
N GLN A 149 7.41 -0.11 -35.55
CA GLN A 149 8.48 -0.95 -36.10
C GLN A 149 9.74 -0.15 -36.46
N LYS A 150 9.74 1.17 -36.27
CA LYS A 150 10.90 2.03 -36.54
C LYS A 150 11.72 2.23 -35.26
N TRP A 151 13.02 2.04 -35.39
CA TRP A 151 13.98 2.00 -34.30
C TRP A 151 15.20 2.86 -34.62
N HIS A 152 15.66 3.60 -33.62
CA HIS A 152 16.76 4.54 -33.71
C HIS A 152 17.78 4.24 -32.62
N PHE A 153 19.03 3.97 -33.01
CA PHE A 153 20.15 3.91 -32.07
C PHE A 153 20.60 5.35 -31.74
N VAL A 154 20.12 5.89 -30.62
CA VAL A 154 20.32 7.29 -30.19
C VAL A 154 21.50 7.38 -29.22
N PRO A 155 22.54 8.20 -29.49
CA PRO A 155 23.69 8.34 -28.61
C PRO A 155 23.31 8.79 -27.20
N ALA A 156 23.84 8.12 -26.18
CA ALA A 156 23.64 8.47 -24.77
C ALA A 156 24.43 9.74 -24.41
N GLY A 157 23.96 10.91 -24.86
CA GLY A 157 24.63 12.19 -24.63
C GLY A 157 24.11 13.44 -25.37
N THR A 158 22.91 13.41 -25.96
CA THR A 158 22.31 14.59 -26.64
C THR A 158 21.03 15.07 -25.96
N GLU A 159 21.10 16.22 -25.28
CA GLU A 159 19.92 16.96 -24.83
C GLU A 159 19.10 17.44 -26.04
N ARG A 160 17.76 17.34 -25.99
CA ARG A 160 16.88 18.00 -26.97
C ARG A 160 16.63 19.44 -26.49
N GLU A 161 17.18 20.43 -27.19
CA GLU A 161 16.96 21.86 -26.89
C GLU A 161 15.49 22.29 -27.08
N LEU A 162 14.69 22.21 -26.02
CA LEU A 162 13.42 22.92 -25.91
C LEU A 162 13.66 24.30 -25.28
N TYR A 163 13.71 25.34 -26.13
CA TYR A 163 14.04 26.72 -25.74
C TYR A 163 12.99 27.37 -24.81
N HIS A 164 13.12 27.13 -23.51
CA HIS A 164 12.52 27.98 -22.47
C HIS A 164 13.43 29.17 -22.16
N PHE A 165 13.25 30.28 -22.88
CA PHE A 165 13.90 31.55 -22.55
C PHE A 165 13.44 32.07 -21.18
N TRP A 166 14.33 32.04 -20.19
CA TRP A 166 14.17 32.76 -18.93
C TRP A 166 14.74 34.18 -19.05
N CYS A 167 14.14 35.15 -18.34
CA CYS A 167 14.58 36.55 -18.35
C CYS A 167 15.83 36.81 -17.45
N SER A 168 16.71 35.81 -17.30
CA SER A 168 17.95 35.88 -16.51
C SER A 168 19.13 36.44 -17.28
N ASP A 169 19.16 36.27 -18.60
CA ASP A 169 20.39 36.36 -19.39
C ASP A 169 20.63 37.77 -19.93
N LEU A 170 20.63 38.75 -19.02
CA LEU A 170 21.08 40.11 -19.26
C LEU A 170 22.42 40.37 -18.56
N ASP A 171 23.37 40.94 -19.29
CA ASP A 171 24.65 41.36 -18.72
C ASP A 171 24.47 42.46 -17.65
N HIS A 172 25.44 42.59 -16.75
CA HIS A 172 25.41 43.58 -15.66
C HIS A 172 25.45 45.06 -16.11
N LYS A 173 25.31 45.38 -17.41
CA LYS A 173 25.30 46.74 -17.97
C LYS A 173 24.14 47.03 -18.93
N GLY A 174 23.27 46.06 -19.19
CA GLY A 174 21.91 46.28 -19.71
C GLY A 174 21.87 46.93 -21.09
N ARG A 175 22.61 46.38 -22.07
CA ARG A 175 22.49 46.79 -23.49
C ARG A 175 22.41 45.59 -24.43
N ILE A 176 21.28 45.49 -25.11
CA ILE A 176 21.06 44.58 -26.24
C ILE A 176 21.90 45.07 -27.44
N THR A 177 22.50 44.15 -28.20
CA THR A 177 23.31 44.46 -29.39
C THR A 177 22.43 44.65 -30.64
N GLU A 178 22.96 45.30 -31.68
CA GLU A 178 22.18 45.59 -32.90
C GLU A 178 21.74 44.33 -33.67
N VAL A 179 22.40 43.19 -33.44
CA VAL A 179 22.04 41.89 -34.06
C VAL A 179 20.70 41.38 -33.53
N GLU A 180 20.46 41.50 -32.22
CA GLU A 180 19.25 40.99 -31.56
C GLU A 180 18.02 41.85 -31.88
N GLN A 181 18.22 43.15 -32.14
CA GLN A 181 17.16 44.07 -32.59
C GLN A 181 16.61 43.74 -33.99
N ALA A 182 17.33 42.95 -34.80
CA ALA A 182 16.82 42.46 -36.07
C ALA A 182 15.83 41.30 -35.88
N VAL A 183 16.10 40.40 -34.93
CA VAL A 183 15.30 39.18 -34.67
C VAL A 183 13.95 39.53 -34.04
N MET A 184 13.94 40.43 -33.03
CA MET A 184 12.72 40.86 -32.34
C MET A 184 11.69 41.61 -33.22
N LYS A 185 11.99 41.90 -34.49
CA LYS A 185 11.06 42.58 -35.43
C LYS A 185 10.23 41.63 -36.30
N LEU A 186 10.50 40.33 -36.28
CA LEU A 186 9.82 39.34 -37.14
C LEU A 186 8.81 38.44 -36.41
N ALA A 187 8.74 38.51 -35.08
CA ALA A 187 7.80 37.73 -34.27
C ALA A 187 6.99 38.62 -33.31
N PHE A 188 5.66 38.53 -33.43
CA PHE A 188 4.62 39.12 -32.57
C PHE A 188 4.47 40.66 -32.51
N PRO A 189 3.25 41.18 -32.78
CA PRO A 189 2.73 42.38 -32.13
C PRO A 189 1.89 42.05 -30.89
N LEU A 190 1.75 43.02 -29.97
CA LEU A 190 0.87 43.04 -28.78
C LEU A 190 1.30 42.25 -27.52
N CYS A 191 2.41 42.69 -26.92
CA CYS A 191 2.56 42.72 -25.46
C CYS A 191 2.53 44.17 -24.95
N THR A 192 1.98 44.42 -23.76
CA THR A 192 2.18 45.67 -23.00
C THR A 192 2.23 45.38 -21.49
N CYS A 193 3.37 45.68 -20.85
CA CYS A 193 3.56 45.56 -19.40
C CYS A 193 3.60 46.95 -18.74
N GLN A 194 3.17 47.08 -17.48
CA GLN A 194 3.36 48.30 -16.67
C GLN A 194 3.55 48.02 -15.17
N TYR A 195 4.75 48.35 -14.67
CA TYR A 195 5.14 48.58 -13.25
C TYR A 195 5.02 47.39 -12.24
N GLY A 196 5.80 47.30 -11.16
CA GLY A 196 6.99 48.08 -10.73
C GLY A 196 7.57 47.56 -9.39
N CYS A 197 8.88 47.67 -9.17
CA CYS A 197 9.61 47.08 -8.01
C CYS A 197 9.50 47.90 -6.70
N TRP A 198 9.81 47.29 -5.54
CA TRP A 198 10.57 47.93 -4.42
C TRP A 198 11.28 46.88 -3.51
N ARG A 199 12.12 47.36 -2.58
CA ARG A 199 13.15 46.64 -1.76
C ARG A 199 12.58 46.05 -0.43
N SER A 200 13.30 45.40 0.51
CA SER A 200 14.74 45.13 0.74
C SER A 200 14.95 43.97 1.74
N VAL A 201 16.19 43.46 1.88
CA VAL A 201 16.70 42.65 3.01
C VAL A 201 17.86 43.40 3.68
N GLU A 202 18.08 43.25 4.99
CA GLU A 202 19.28 43.75 5.71
C GLU A 202 20.11 42.60 6.34
N GLU A 203 21.39 42.86 6.60
CA GLU A 203 22.44 41.86 6.88
C GLU A 203 22.93 41.82 8.34
N VAL A 204 23.33 40.63 8.80
CA VAL A 204 24.54 40.36 9.63
C VAL A 204 24.98 38.92 9.23
N GLY A 205 26.23 38.54 8.91
CA GLY A 205 27.57 38.97 9.31
C GLY A 205 28.19 37.90 10.25
N LEU A 206 29.41 37.34 10.11
CA LEU A 206 30.61 37.66 9.31
C LEU A 206 31.51 36.40 9.09
N THR A 207 32.59 36.52 8.29
CA THR A 207 33.64 35.50 8.02
C THR A 207 34.76 35.52 9.08
N SER A 208 35.88 34.76 9.10
CA SER A 208 36.74 34.09 8.09
C SER A 208 37.76 33.15 8.83
N ALA A 209 38.67 32.32 8.27
CA ALA A 209 38.88 31.58 7.01
C ALA A 209 40.22 30.75 7.14
N LYS A 210 40.76 30.20 6.04
CA LYS A 210 41.98 29.33 5.88
C LYS A 210 41.71 27.83 6.17
N THR A 211 42.31 26.83 5.49
CA THR A 211 43.23 26.79 4.31
C THR A 211 42.62 25.97 3.15
N GLY A 212 43.16 26.10 1.93
CA GLY A 212 42.47 25.68 0.71
C GLY A 212 42.60 24.20 0.28
N ARG A 213 41.48 23.61 -0.10
CA ARG A 213 41.32 22.63 -1.19
C ARG A 213 40.06 23.00 -1.97
N THR A 214 40.10 22.96 -3.30
CA THR A 214 38.93 23.24 -4.14
C THR A 214 38.11 21.97 -4.33
N SER A 215 37.15 21.73 -3.44
CA SER A 215 36.06 20.77 -3.67
C SER A 215 34.90 21.50 -4.35
N ILE A 216 34.41 20.98 -5.48
CA ILE A 216 33.15 21.46 -6.08
C ILE A 216 32.01 20.92 -5.23
N ALA A 217 31.36 21.80 -4.46
CA ALA A 217 30.14 21.48 -3.73
C ALA A 217 28.92 21.84 -4.62
N LEU A 218 28.29 20.82 -5.20
CA LEU A 218 26.99 20.97 -5.85
C LEU A 218 25.92 21.22 -4.77
N LEU A 219 25.42 22.46 -4.72
CA LEU A 219 24.43 22.87 -3.73
C LEU A 219 23.03 22.46 -4.19
N HIS A 220 22.61 21.24 -3.85
CA HIS A 220 21.25 20.77 -4.06
C HIS A 220 20.24 21.66 -3.31
N VAL A 221 19.46 22.45 -4.04
CA VAL A 221 18.29 23.14 -3.49
C VAL A 221 17.17 22.12 -3.36
N ASN A 222 16.92 21.68 -2.12
CA ASN A 222 16.00 20.58 -1.83
C ASN A 222 14.54 21.06 -1.77
N ILE A 223 13.69 20.45 -2.61
CA ILE A 223 12.26 20.75 -2.78
C ILE A 223 11.45 20.57 -1.48
N GLN A 224 11.95 19.77 -0.52
CA GLN A 224 11.35 19.56 0.82
C GLN A 224 11.16 20.84 1.66
N THR A 225 11.72 21.97 1.26
CA THR A 225 11.65 23.25 1.99
C THR A 225 10.34 24.04 1.78
N LEU A 226 9.55 23.74 0.75
CA LEU A 226 8.27 24.42 0.52
C LEU A 226 7.11 23.84 1.35
N GLU A 227 7.01 22.51 1.49
CA GLU A 227 5.93 21.87 2.28
C GLU A 227 6.06 22.15 3.79
N THR A 228 7.29 22.29 4.28
CA THR A 228 7.59 22.48 5.71
C THR A 228 7.20 23.86 6.24
N SER A 229 7.16 24.90 5.40
CA SER A 229 6.78 26.25 5.83
C SER A 229 5.26 26.40 6.04
N GLY A 230 4.43 25.83 5.17
CA GLY A 230 2.97 25.79 5.35
C GLY A 230 2.55 25.02 6.61
N ARG A 231 3.26 23.91 6.92
CA ARG A 231 3.02 23.10 8.12
C ARG A 231 3.21 23.89 9.42
N HIS A 232 4.26 24.71 9.52
CA HIS A 232 4.51 25.53 10.72
C HIS A 232 3.44 26.62 10.93
N ALA A 233 3.02 27.31 9.88
CA ALA A 233 2.00 28.37 9.97
C ALA A 233 0.63 27.85 10.45
N CYS A 234 0.27 26.61 10.09
CA CYS A 234 -0.96 25.96 10.56
C CYS A 234 -0.87 25.63 12.07
N LEU A 235 0.27 25.11 12.54
CA LEU A 235 0.49 24.74 13.95
C LEU A 235 0.52 25.94 14.91
N ASP A 236 1.15 27.06 14.54
CA ASP A 236 1.26 28.24 15.42
C ASP A 236 -0.04 29.07 15.56
N LYS A 237 -1.03 28.85 14.69
CA LYS A 237 -2.41 29.31 14.92
C LYS A 237 -3.19 28.37 15.84
N LEU A 238 -3.06 27.05 15.67
CA LEU A 238 -3.72 26.04 16.50
C LEU A 238 -3.30 26.12 17.98
N ARG A 239 -2.02 26.44 18.25
CA ARG A 239 -1.48 26.73 19.61
C ARG A 239 -2.20 27.86 20.38
N LYS A 240 -3.18 28.55 19.78
CA LYS A 240 -3.95 29.64 20.40
C LYS A 240 -5.46 29.34 20.51
N VAL A 241 -5.91 28.13 20.18
CA VAL A 241 -7.33 27.73 20.19
C VAL A 241 -7.58 26.67 21.26
N ASP A 242 -7.85 27.12 22.47
CA ASP A 242 -8.00 26.27 23.67
C ASP A 242 -9.40 25.63 23.77
N LYS A 243 -9.66 24.57 22.98
CA LYS A 243 -10.88 23.73 23.06
C LYS A 243 -10.60 22.26 22.71
N ALA A 244 -11.05 21.35 23.57
CA ALA A 244 -10.67 19.93 23.58
C ALA A 244 -11.28 19.03 22.47
N ASP A 245 -12.14 19.56 21.60
CA ASP A 245 -12.93 18.79 20.61
C ASP A 245 -12.48 19.01 19.15
N THR A 246 -11.17 18.95 18.89
CA THR A 246 -10.58 19.30 17.58
C THR A 246 -9.40 18.38 17.19
N PHE A 247 -9.39 17.86 15.96
CA PHE A 247 -8.29 17.06 15.40
C PHE A 247 -7.89 17.55 13.99
N VAL A 248 -6.65 17.28 13.57
CA VAL A 248 -6.05 17.74 12.29
C VAL A 248 -5.30 16.59 11.62
N HIS A 249 -5.50 16.42 10.31
CA HIS A 249 -4.74 15.51 9.45
C HIS A 249 -3.93 16.33 8.44
N SER A 250 -2.69 15.92 8.12
CA SER A 250 -1.81 16.67 7.21
C SER A 250 -1.11 15.80 6.17
N LEU A 251 -1.68 15.76 4.96
CA LEU A 251 -0.98 15.50 3.71
C LEU A 251 -1.31 16.65 2.75
N GLY A 252 -0.42 17.64 2.67
CA GLY A 252 -0.53 18.82 1.80
C GLY A 252 -1.66 19.83 2.08
N ARG A 253 -2.57 19.58 3.04
CA ARG A 253 -3.75 20.42 3.33
C ARG A 253 -4.04 20.44 4.84
N CYS A 254 -4.65 21.52 5.36
CA CYS A 254 -5.19 21.56 6.73
C CYS A 254 -6.73 21.51 6.69
N GLU A 255 -7.31 20.43 7.23
CA GLU A 255 -8.76 20.31 7.52
C GLU A 255 -9.00 20.28 9.03
N VAL A 256 -10.15 20.80 9.47
CA VAL A 256 -10.54 20.91 10.89
C VAL A 256 -11.96 20.38 11.08
N TRP A 257 -12.17 19.58 12.14
CA TRP A 257 -13.42 18.86 12.40
C TRP A 257 -13.89 19.06 13.85
N HIS A 258 -15.22 19.15 14.05
CA HIS A 258 -15.86 19.23 15.37
C HIS A 258 -16.80 18.06 15.63
N CYS A 259 -16.47 17.24 16.63
CA CYS A 259 -17.16 15.97 16.92
C CYS A 259 -18.60 16.12 17.42
N ALA A 260 -18.96 17.24 18.06
CA ALA A 260 -20.27 17.44 18.68
C ALA A 260 -21.39 17.82 17.69
N THR A 261 -21.06 18.26 16.47
CA THR A 261 -22.03 18.90 15.55
C THR A 261 -21.92 18.41 14.09
N LEU A 262 -20.98 17.51 13.77
CA LEU A 262 -20.72 17.02 12.41
C LEU A 262 -20.42 18.13 11.37
N ALA A 263 -19.99 19.31 11.83
CA ALA A 263 -19.60 20.42 10.97
C ALA A 263 -18.17 20.22 10.42
N ARG A 264 -17.99 20.50 9.13
CA ARG A 264 -16.70 20.42 8.42
C ARG A 264 -16.24 21.81 8.00
N VAL A 265 -14.97 22.14 8.23
CA VAL A 265 -14.31 23.34 7.68
C VAL A 265 -13.10 22.92 6.85
N ARG A 266 -12.98 23.50 5.66
CA ARG A 266 -11.86 23.30 4.71
C ARG A 266 -11.05 24.58 4.59
N MET A 267 -9.73 24.47 4.61
CA MET A 267 -8.82 25.58 4.29
C MET A 267 -7.86 25.16 3.18
N SER A 268 -7.70 26.03 2.19
CA SER A 268 -6.76 25.83 1.07
C SER A 268 -5.84 27.04 0.91
N ALA A 269 -4.55 26.77 0.70
CA ALA A 269 -3.54 27.79 0.45
C ALA A 269 -3.56 28.25 -1.00
N GLY A 270 -3.69 29.56 -1.23
CA GLY A 270 -3.53 30.18 -2.54
C GLY A 270 -2.06 30.56 -2.82
N PRO A 271 -1.68 30.71 -4.11
CA PRO A 271 -0.37 31.26 -4.47
C PRO A 271 -0.27 32.71 -3.98
N GLY A 272 0.50 32.92 -2.90
CA GLY A 272 0.58 34.19 -2.19
C GLY A 272 0.55 34.07 -0.66
N GLY A 273 0.26 32.88 -0.11
CA GLY A 273 0.32 32.62 1.34
C GLY A 273 -0.93 33.00 2.13
N GLY A 274 -1.97 33.52 1.46
CA GLY A 274 -3.31 33.63 2.03
C GLY A 274 -4.05 32.28 2.01
N LEU A 275 -4.87 32.05 3.04
CA LEU A 275 -5.85 30.96 3.08
C LEU A 275 -7.21 31.53 2.66
N SER A 276 -7.91 30.81 1.77
CA SER A 276 -9.32 31.10 1.43
C SER A 276 -10.20 29.90 1.77
N GLU A 277 -11.42 30.20 2.20
CA GLU A 277 -12.50 29.24 2.40
C GLU A 277 -13.24 28.96 1.07
N SER A 278 -14.14 27.96 1.07
CA SER A 278 -14.89 27.51 -0.13
C SER A 278 -16.42 27.68 0.06
N PRO A 279 -17.19 27.96 -1.00
CA PRO A 279 -18.64 28.17 -0.92
C PRO A 279 -19.48 27.01 -0.37
N TYR A 280 -20.59 27.38 0.28
CA TYR A 280 -21.72 26.50 0.56
C TYR A 280 -22.82 26.69 -0.50
N ALA A 281 -23.34 25.60 -1.07
CA ALA A 281 -24.51 25.65 -1.93
C ALA A 281 -25.79 25.70 -1.07
N VAL A 282 -26.57 26.77 -1.20
CA VAL A 282 -27.75 27.05 -0.37
C VAL A 282 -28.94 27.50 -1.23
N THR A 283 -30.15 27.35 -0.69
CA THR A 283 -31.32 28.08 -1.20
C THR A 283 -31.86 29.01 -0.12
N LEU A 284 -32.41 30.15 -0.54
CA LEU A 284 -33.03 31.12 0.36
C LEU A 284 -34.55 30.98 0.24
N LYS A 285 -35.21 30.54 1.33
CA LYS A 285 -36.67 30.37 1.36
C LYS A 285 -37.31 31.43 2.24
N THR A 286 -38.39 32.06 1.77
CA THR A 286 -39.11 33.11 2.49
C THR A 286 -39.93 32.54 3.64
N ALA A 287 -40.37 33.39 4.58
CA ALA A 287 -41.14 32.97 5.75
C ALA A 287 -42.51 32.36 5.40
N ASP A 288 -43.10 32.76 4.28
CA ASP A 288 -44.35 32.28 3.70
C ASP A 288 -44.17 31.04 2.78
N GLY A 289 -42.94 30.70 2.41
CA GLY A 289 -42.62 29.41 1.78
C GLY A 289 -42.23 29.44 0.30
N HIS A 290 -41.99 30.60 -0.29
CA HIS A 290 -41.45 30.72 -1.66
C HIS A 290 -39.92 30.67 -1.65
N PHE A 291 -39.31 30.16 -2.71
CA PHE A 291 -37.86 30.23 -2.93
C PHE A 291 -37.49 31.53 -3.63
N ILE A 292 -36.45 32.21 -3.15
CA ILE A 292 -35.83 33.30 -3.89
C ILE A 292 -35.09 32.72 -5.08
N THR A 293 -35.30 33.28 -6.26
CA THR A 293 -34.66 32.90 -7.53
C THR A 293 -33.83 34.04 -8.12
N ALA A 294 -32.87 33.69 -8.97
CA ALA A 294 -32.13 34.59 -9.83
C ALA A 294 -32.15 34.07 -11.27
N ALA A 295 -32.81 34.81 -12.16
CA ALA A 295 -32.94 34.45 -13.57
C ALA A 295 -31.62 34.69 -14.35
N ALA A 296 -31.54 34.17 -15.58
CA ALA A 296 -30.35 34.29 -16.42
C ALA A 296 -29.91 35.75 -16.69
N ASP A 297 -30.86 36.69 -16.75
CA ASP A 297 -30.61 38.14 -16.90
C ASP A 297 -30.17 38.84 -15.61
N GLY A 298 -30.13 38.11 -14.49
CA GLY A 298 -29.79 38.61 -13.16
C GLY A 298 -30.95 39.23 -12.39
N SER A 299 -32.17 39.25 -12.94
CA SER A 299 -33.35 39.66 -12.18
C SER A 299 -33.67 38.66 -11.07
N MET A 300 -34.10 39.16 -9.90
CA MET A 300 -34.37 38.33 -8.72
C MET A 300 -35.81 38.43 -8.25
N LYS A 301 -36.37 37.29 -7.82
CA LYS A 301 -37.77 37.13 -7.44
C LYS A 301 -37.95 36.15 -6.30
N ALA A 302 -39.18 36.01 -5.80
CA ALA A 302 -39.59 35.03 -4.81
C ALA A 302 -41.03 34.54 -5.10
N ASP A 303 -41.25 34.01 -6.30
CA ASP A 303 -42.54 33.52 -6.81
C ASP A 303 -42.64 31.98 -6.89
N GLU A 304 -41.56 31.24 -6.65
CA GLU A 304 -41.53 29.76 -6.78
C GLU A 304 -41.86 29.03 -5.46
N GLU A 305 -43.01 28.35 -5.37
CA GLU A 305 -43.37 27.49 -4.22
C GLU A 305 -42.48 26.22 -4.14
N SER A 306 -41.88 25.82 -5.27
CA SER A 306 -41.07 24.61 -5.44
C SER A 306 -39.62 24.92 -5.77
N PHE A 307 -38.71 23.97 -5.56
CA PHE A 307 -37.30 24.18 -5.88
C PHE A 307 -37.06 24.13 -7.41
N VAL A 308 -36.49 25.21 -7.94
CA VAL A 308 -35.95 25.32 -9.31
C VAL A 308 -34.44 25.58 -9.26
N PRO A 309 -33.64 25.23 -10.28
CA PRO A 309 -32.19 25.50 -10.31
C PRO A 309 -31.82 26.96 -10.02
N GLU A 310 -32.63 27.90 -10.53
CA GLU A 310 -32.49 29.35 -10.36
C GLU A 310 -32.58 29.81 -8.89
N ALA A 311 -33.05 28.95 -7.97
CA ALA A 311 -33.08 29.20 -6.53
C ALA A 311 -31.78 28.84 -5.79
N LEU A 312 -30.78 28.30 -6.50
CA LEU A 312 -29.52 27.83 -5.93
C LEU A 312 -28.44 28.92 -5.96
N PHE A 313 -27.91 29.26 -4.78
CA PHE A 313 -26.83 30.23 -4.61
C PHE A 313 -25.60 29.58 -3.98
N LEU A 314 -24.42 30.03 -4.39
CA LEU A 314 -23.17 29.76 -3.70
C LEU A 314 -22.94 30.88 -2.68
N LEU A 315 -23.09 30.55 -1.41
CA LEU A 315 -22.78 31.40 -0.27
C LEU A 315 -21.26 31.31 0.01
N MET A 316 -20.53 32.38 -0.24
CA MET A 316 -19.10 32.50 0.07
C MET A 316 -18.89 33.46 1.24
N PRO A 317 -17.90 33.23 2.12
CA PRO A 317 -17.52 34.20 3.13
C PRO A 317 -16.80 35.40 2.49
N ALA A 318 -16.86 36.54 3.17
CA ALA A 318 -16.20 37.78 2.80
C ALA A 318 -15.63 38.49 4.05
N ASP A 319 -15.06 39.67 3.91
CA ASP A 319 -14.25 40.27 4.98
C ASP A 319 -15.09 40.70 6.20
N GLY A 320 -14.77 40.12 7.37
CA GLY A 320 -15.32 40.50 8.67
C GLY A 320 -16.69 39.90 9.01
N ASP A 321 -16.77 38.56 9.08
CA ASP A 321 -18.00 37.77 9.36
C ASP A 321 -19.16 37.95 8.35
N LYS A 322 -18.88 38.60 7.20
CA LYS A 322 -19.81 38.80 6.10
C LYS A 322 -19.86 37.61 5.13
N VAL A 323 -20.86 37.62 4.26
CA VAL A 323 -21.04 36.66 3.16
C VAL A 323 -21.42 37.37 1.85
N VAL A 324 -20.98 36.82 0.72
CA VAL A 324 -21.45 37.16 -0.63
C VAL A 324 -22.22 35.97 -1.21
N LEU A 325 -23.16 36.25 -2.12
CA LEU A 325 -23.95 35.23 -2.81
C LEU A 325 -23.64 35.26 -4.30
N LYS A 326 -23.46 34.09 -4.93
CA LYS A 326 -23.32 33.96 -6.39
C LYS A 326 -24.41 33.03 -6.94
N ALA A 327 -25.15 33.46 -7.96
CA ALA A 327 -26.27 32.72 -8.55
C ALA A 327 -25.82 31.76 -9.66
N GLN A 328 -26.73 30.92 -10.15
CA GLN A 328 -26.45 29.96 -11.24
C GLN A 328 -26.08 30.59 -12.58
N ASN A 329 -26.37 31.88 -12.80
CA ASN A 329 -25.90 32.63 -13.97
C ASN A 329 -24.43 33.09 -13.87
N ASP A 330 -23.68 32.55 -12.89
CA ASP A 330 -22.30 32.89 -12.52
C ASP A 330 -22.08 34.38 -12.18
N ARG A 331 -23.11 35.07 -11.66
CA ARG A 331 -23.02 36.45 -11.19
C ARG A 331 -23.21 36.59 -9.69
N TYR A 332 -22.53 37.57 -9.10
CA TYR A 332 -22.69 37.94 -7.70
C TYR A 332 -23.96 38.76 -7.49
N VAL A 333 -24.64 38.49 -6.38
CA VAL A 333 -25.85 39.17 -5.93
C VAL A 333 -25.46 40.51 -5.31
N LYS A 334 -25.87 41.59 -5.96
CA LYS A 334 -25.62 42.97 -5.58
C LYS A 334 -26.86 43.58 -4.95
N ALA A 335 -26.70 44.33 -3.87
CA ALA A 335 -27.72 45.21 -3.31
C ALA A 335 -27.38 46.68 -3.58
N GLU A 336 -28.24 47.40 -4.31
CA GLU A 336 -28.00 48.81 -4.65
C GLU A 336 -28.58 49.79 -3.61
N PRO A 337 -28.11 51.06 -3.55
CA PRO A 337 -28.62 52.07 -2.61
C PRO A 337 -30.13 52.34 -2.70
N GLY A 338 -30.76 52.05 -3.84
CA GLY A 338 -32.21 52.11 -4.03
C GLY A 338 -32.98 50.91 -3.46
N GLY A 339 -32.29 49.91 -2.91
CA GLY A 339 -32.87 48.66 -2.41
C GLY A 339 -33.16 47.61 -3.49
N LEU A 340 -32.82 47.86 -4.76
CA LEU A 340 -32.84 46.84 -5.80
C LEU A 340 -31.80 45.75 -5.48
N ILE A 341 -32.16 44.49 -5.70
CA ILE A 341 -31.25 43.35 -5.61
C ILE A 341 -31.20 42.62 -6.96
N SER A 342 -30.01 42.23 -7.41
CA SER A 342 -29.83 41.57 -8.71
C SER A 342 -28.53 40.77 -8.77
N ALA A 343 -28.56 39.62 -9.46
CA ALA A 343 -27.38 38.79 -9.71
C ALA A 343 -26.75 39.17 -11.05
N VAL A 344 -26.00 40.27 -11.09
CA VAL A 344 -25.42 40.84 -12.34
C VAL A 344 -23.91 41.07 -12.28
N SER A 345 -23.31 41.16 -11.09
CA SER A 345 -21.91 41.56 -10.94
C SER A 345 -20.94 40.42 -11.28
N GLU A 346 -19.84 40.72 -11.97
CA GLU A 346 -18.82 39.73 -12.36
C GLU A 346 -17.81 39.43 -11.24
N LYS A 347 -17.75 40.32 -10.25
CA LYS A 347 -16.89 40.30 -9.06
C LYS A 347 -17.72 40.83 -7.89
N TRP A 348 -17.23 40.70 -6.67
CA TRP A 348 -17.80 41.34 -5.49
C TRP A 348 -16.93 42.51 -5.02
N ASP A 349 -17.58 43.53 -4.51
CA ASP A 349 -17.05 44.65 -3.72
C ASP A 349 -18.04 44.90 -2.55
N ASP A 350 -17.91 46.00 -1.81
CA ASP A 350 -18.78 46.38 -0.68
C ASP A 350 -20.29 46.08 -0.89
N TRP A 351 -20.82 46.27 -2.11
CA TRP A 351 -22.28 46.22 -2.39
C TRP A 351 -22.82 44.80 -2.65
N GLU A 352 -21.94 43.81 -2.84
CA GLU A 352 -22.29 42.40 -2.95
C GLU A 352 -22.19 41.65 -1.60
N GLU A 353 -21.70 42.32 -0.55
CA GLU A 353 -21.55 41.76 0.79
C GLU A 353 -22.78 41.95 1.69
N PHE A 354 -23.05 40.94 2.52
CA PHE A 354 -24.16 40.89 3.46
C PHE A 354 -23.72 40.36 4.84
N ASP A 355 -24.25 40.93 5.93
CA ASP A 355 -24.15 40.33 7.27
C ASP A 355 -25.14 39.16 7.39
N LEU A 356 -24.70 38.00 7.89
CA LEU A 356 -25.55 36.83 8.13
C LEU A 356 -26.13 36.83 9.56
N VAL A 357 -27.20 37.58 9.78
CA VAL A 357 -27.80 37.78 11.11
C VAL A 357 -28.70 36.61 11.50
N LYS A 358 -28.26 35.78 12.46
CA LYS A 358 -29.03 34.64 13.01
C LYS A 358 -30.34 35.09 13.67
N GLN A 359 -31.41 34.32 13.47
CA GLN A 359 -32.74 34.53 14.04
C GLN A 359 -33.22 33.29 14.81
N ASP A 360 -34.30 33.44 15.59
CA ASP A 360 -34.94 32.33 16.30
C ASP A 360 -35.44 31.24 15.33
N GLY A 361 -35.56 30.01 15.83
CA GLY A 361 -36.06 28.86 15.06
C GLY A 361 -35.11 28.37 13.96
N GLY A 362 -33.84 28.77 13.99
CA GLY A 362 -32.82 28.35 13.01
C GLY A 362 -32.84 29.14 11.69
N LYS A 363 -33.59 30.25 11.63
CA LYS A 363 -33.66 31.13 10.46
C LYS A 363 -32.55 32.19 10.48
N VAL A 364 -32.37 32.88 9.36
CA VAL A 364 -31.37 33.96 9.19
C VAL A 364 -32.00 35.19 8.56
N SER A 365 -31.29 36.31 8.62
CA SER A 365 -31.61 37.52 7.86
C SER A 365 -30.32 38.07 7.26
N LEU A 366 -30.33 38.33 5.95
CA LEU A 366 -29.19 38.92 5.25
C LEU A 366 -29.32 40.44 5.25
N ARG A 367 -28.36 41.15 5.84
CA ARG A 367 -28.32 42.63 5.87
C ARG A 367 -27.28 43.12 4.87
N SER A 368 -27.69 43.85 3.85
CA SER A 368 -26.75 44.46 2.89
C SER A 368 -25.88 45.53 3.55
N PHE A 369 -24.76 45.84 2.90
CA PHE A 369 -23.87 46.97 3.23
C PHE A 369 -24.57 48.31 3.47
N HIS A 370 -25.74 48.56 2.87
CA HIS A 370 -26.58 49.75 3.12
C HIS A 370 -27.44 49.67 4.40
N GLU A 371 -27.12 48.74 5.30
CA GLU A 371 -27.83 48.42 6.54
C GLU A 371 -29.31 48.06 6.34
N LYS A 372 -29.67 47.50 5.17
CA LYS A 372 -31.04 47.05 4.86
C LYS A 372 -31.11 45.54 4.70
N TYR A 373 -32.15 44.94 5.25
CA TYR A 373 -32.37 43.52 5.12
C TYR A 373 -33.00 43.18 3.77
N ILE A 374 -32.56 42.05 3.19
CA ILE A 374 -33.26 41.41 2.08
C ILE A 374 -34.64 41.00 2.58
N ALA A 375 -35.68 41.47 1.89
CA ALA A 375 -37.07 41.07 2.10
C ALA A 375 -37.70 40.67 0.76
N ALA A 376 -38.62 39.70 0.83
CA ALA A 376 -39.48 39.32 -0.27
C ALA A 376 -40.92 39.77 0.03
N LYS A 377 -41.63 40.28 -0.98
CA LYS A 377 -43.04 40.63 -0.89
C LYS A 377 -43.69 40.62 -2.27
N ASP A 378 -44.87 40.01 -2.39
CA ASP A 378 -45.69 39.96 -3.61
C ASP A 378 -44.89 39.45 -4.84
N GLY A 379 -44.04 38.45 -4.65
CA GLY A 379 -43.13 37.88 -5.67
C GLY A 379 -41.86 38.69 -5.96
N SER A 380 -41.77 39.95 -5.49
CA SER A 380 -40.58 40.80 -5.64
C SER A 380 -39.60 40.64 -4.47
N VAL A 381 -38.30 40.84 -4.72
CA VAL A 381 -37.25 40.81 -3.68
C VAL A 381 -36.49 42.13 -3.69
N ALA A 382 -36.20 42.68 -2.51
CA ALA A 382 -35.52 43.95 -2.35
C ALA A 382 -34.70 44.00 -1.06
N ALA A 383 -33.53 44.63 -1.10
CA ALA A 383 -32.72 44.95 0.06
C ALA A 383 -33.13 46.33 0.63
N ASN A 384 -34.39 46.48 1.04
CA ASN A 384 -34.95 47.76 1.49
C ASN A 384 -35.54 47.74 2.91
N SER A 385 -35.63 46.57 3.57
CA SER A 385 -36.27 46.47 4.87
C SER A 385 -35.40 47.05 5.98
N ALA A 386 -36.00 47.83 6.88
CA ALA A 386 -35.36 48.31 8.11
C ALA A 386 -35.42 47.28 9.26
N THR A 387 -36.16 46.18 9.10
CA THR A 387 -36.34 45.12 10.09
C THR A 387 -35.84 43.77 9.55
N ALA A 388 -35.24 42.97 10.43
CA ALA A 388 -34.77 41.63 10.10
C ALA A 388 -35.94 40.79 9.56
N THR A 389 -35.76 40.22 8.35
CA THR A 389 -36.75 39.40 7.68
C THR A 389 -36.29 37.94 7.72
N MET A 390 -37.13 37.05 8.25
CA MET A 390 -36.74 35.65 8.45
C MET A 390 -36.69 34.89 7.12
N LEU A 391 -35.50 34.55 6.68
CA LEU A 391 -35.23 33.61 5.60
C LEU A 391 -34.80 32.27 6.20
N GLU A 392 -35.26 31.18 5.60
CA GLU A 392 -34.80 29.83 5.92
C GLU A 392 -33.66 29.46 4.96
N LEU A 393 -32.46 29.25 5.50
CA LEU A 393 -31.27 28.89 4.74
C LEU A 393 -31.22 27.36 4.60
N VAL A 394 -31.84 26.82 3.56
CA VAL A 394 -32.04 25.37 3.42
C VAL A 394 -30.74 24.70 2.93
N ASN A 395 -29.95 24.20 3.87
CA ASN A 395 -28.82 23.33 3.54
C ASN A 395 -29.33 21.94 3.08
N ARG A 396 -29.28 21.69 1.77
CA ARG A 396 -29.67 20.40 1.15
C ARG A 396 -28.82 19.21 1.60
N SER A 397 -27.70 19.39 2.32
CA SER A 397 -26.85 18.28 2.81
C SER A 397 -27.41 17.51 4.01
N MET A 398 -28.52 17.95 4.64
CA MET A 398 -29.12 17.26 5.80
C MET A 398 -30.63 16.95 5.69
N ALA A 399 -31.29 17.35 4.59
CA ALA A 399 -32.73 17.16 4.41
C ALA A 399 -33.08 15.78 3.83
N SER A 400 -32.82 14.69 4.57
CA SER A 400 -33.03 13.30 4.11
C SER A 400 -33.90 12.41 5.01
N GLN A 401 -34.56 12.98 6.04
CA GLN A 401 -35.53 12.26 6.88
C GLN A 401 -36.98 12.67 6.58
N ASN A 402 -37.50 12.28 5.40
CA ASN A 402 -38.89 11.83 5.14
C ASN A 402 -39.19 11.86 3.63
N GLY A 403 -39.92 10.85 3.13
CA GLY A 403 -40.67 10.94 1.86
C GLY A 403 -39.99 10.40 0.59
N SER A 404 -40.52 9.28 0.11
CA SER A 404 -40.77 8.93 -1.31
C SER A 404 -39.79 9.35 -2.43
N ALA A 405 -39.28 8.33 -3.14
CA ALA A 405 -38.87 8.33 -4.56
C ALA A 405 -37.70 9.22 -5.01
N GLU A 406 -37.71 10.53 -4.75
CA GLU A 406 -36.76 11.47 -5.37
C GLU A 406 -35.34 11.34 -4.80
N ALA A 407 -35.20 10.93 -3.53
CA ALA A 407 -33.91 10.55 -2.95
C ALA A 407 -33.24 9.36 -3.67
N HIS A 408 -34.03 8.50 -4.34
CA HIS A 408 -33.57 7.39 -5.16
C HIS A 408 -33.13 7.85 -6.57
N ALA A 409 -33.63 9.00 -7.04
CA ALA A 409 -33.09 9.66 -8.22
C ALA A 409 -31.77 10.37 -7.91
N PHE A 410 -31.64 11.07 -6.78
CA PHE A 410 -30.39 11.79 -6.45
C PHE A 410 -29.21 10.85 -6.10
N HIS A 411 -29.46 9.72 -5.42
CA HIS A 411 -28.42 8.68 -5.26
C HIS A 411 -27.96 8.10 -6.59
N LYS A 412 -28.85 8.07 -7.60
CA LYS A 412 -28.47 7.71 -8.97
C LYS A 412 -27.56 8.79 -9.57
N THR A 413 -27.93 10.08 -9.47
CA THR A 413 -27.15 11.20 -10.01
C THR A 413 -25.73 11.33 -9.43
N ILE A 414 -25.52 11.06 -8.13
CA ILE A 414 -24.14 11.07 -7.58
C ILE A 414 -23.37 9.79 -7.94
N SER A 415 -24.02 8.64 -8.12
CA SER A 415 -23.39 7.42 -8.69
C SER A 415 -23.01 7.60 -10.18
N ASP A 416 -23.79 8.37 -10.93
CA ASP A 416 -23.45 8.81 -12.30
C ASP A 416 -22.28 9.81 -12.32
N LEU A 417 -21.95 10.47 -11.20
CA LEU A 417 -20.83 11.42 -11.05
C LEU A 417 -19.53 10.80 -10.46
N THR A 418 -19.48 9.49 -10.26
CA THR A 418 -18.20 8.76 -10.14
C THR A 418 -17.90 7.86 -11.34
N SER A 419 -18.85 7.74 -12.29
CA SER A 419 -18.73 6.95 -13.53
C SER A 419 -18.59 7.84 -14.78
N HIS A 420 -17.61 8.74 -14.74
CA HIS A 420 -17.47 9.86 -15.68
C HIS A 420 -17.44 9.48 -17.18
N SER A 421 -18.41 10.04 -17.89
CA SER A 421 -18.21 10.54 -19.25
C SER A 421 -17.34 11.81 -19.20
N VAL A 422 -16.24 11.82 -19.94
CA VAL A 422 -15.28 12.94 -20.03
C VAL A 422 -15.65 13.86 -21.19
N CYS A 423 -15.49 15.17 -21.02
CA CYS A 423 -15.56 16.12 -22.14
C CYS A 423 -14.20 16.17 -22.85
N SER A 424 -14.17 15.61 -24.06
CA SER A 424 -12.98 15.46 -24.92
C SER A 424 -12.99 16.47 -26.05
N ARG A 425 -11.79 16.86 -26.50
CA ARG A 425 -11.60 17.66 -27.72
C ARG A 425 -11.96 16.80 -28.95
N PRO A 426 -12.63 17.34 -29.98
CA PRO A 426 -13.05 16.55 -31.16
C PRO A 426 -11.93 15.80 -31.90
N SER A 427 -10.68 16.20 -31.68
CA SER A 427 -9.44 15.61 -32.23
C SER A 427 -8.90 14.39 -31.46
N GLU A 428 -9.41 14.10 -30.26
CA GLU A 428 -9.02 12.91 -29.49
C GLU A 428 -9.50 11.62 -30.18
N LYS A 429 -9.12 10.45 -29.66
CA LYS A 429 -9.48 9.14 -30.27
C LYS A 429 -10.32 8.28 -29.32
N ALA A 430 -11.42 7.75 -29.83
CA ALA A 430 -12.32 6.83 -29.14
C ALA A 430 -13.11 5.96 -30.12
N ALA A 431 -13.89 5.03 -29.58
CA ALA A 431 -14.67 4.07 -30.35
C ALA A 431 -16.02 4.61 -30.84
N VAL A 432 -16.48 4.09 -31.99
CA VAL A 432 -17.73 4.49 -32.64
C VAL A 432 -18.90 3.66 -32.15
N ARG A 433 -19.96 4.31 -31.66
CA ARG A 433 -21.25 3.66 -31.40
C ARG A 433 -22.37 4.34 -32.17
N CYS A 434 -22.91 3.61 -33.16
CA CYS A 434 -24.00 4.10 -34.00
C CYS A 434 -25.36 3.66 -33.46
N CYS A 435 -26.32 4.56 -33.58
CA CYS A 435 -27.72 4.39 -33.21
C CYS A 435 -28.60 4.59 -34.45
N SER A 436 -29.71 3.87 -34.50
CA SER A 436 -30.76 4.11 -35.50
C SER A 436 -31.40 5.48 -35.32
N SER A 437 -32.12 5.97 -36.33
CA SER A 437 -32.96 7.18 -36.24
C SER A 437 -34.08 7.06 -35.19
N ALA A 438 -34.47 5.84 -34.82
CA ALA A 438 -35.38 5.54 -33.71
C ALA A 438 -34.68 5.50 -32.32
N GLY A 439 -33.37 5.73 -32.27
CA GLY A 439 -32.58 5.84 -31.03
C GLY A 439 -32.10 4.51 -30.43
N ALA A 440 -32.41 3.37 -31.04
CA ALA A 440 -31.87 2.08 -30.60
C ALA A 440 -30.40 1.93 -31.04
N VAL A 441 -29.53 1.50 -30.12
CA VAL A 441 -28.12 1.17 -30.36
C VAL A 441 -28.02 0.03 -31.38
N VAL A 442 -27.22 0.23 -32.42
CA VAL A 442 -26.95 -0.78 -33.46
C VAL A 442 -25.67 -1.52 -33.09
N LYS A 443 -25.59 -2.82 -33.42
CA LYS A 443 -24.36 -3.62 -33.23
C LYS A 443 -23.30 -3.24 -34.25
N GLU A 444 -22.04 -3.26 -33.83
CA GLU A 444 -20.86 -3.02 -34.69
C GLU A 444 -20.79 -3.94 -35.91
N ASP A 445 -21.39 -5.13 -35.85
CA ASP A 445 -21.59 -6.05 -36.99
C ASP A 445 -22.23 -5.37 -38.23
N SER A 446 -22.94 -4.25 -38.05
CA SER A 446 -23.68 -3.55 -39.11
C SER A 446 -22.98 -2.30 -39.67
N TYR A 447 -21.89 -1.82 -39.07
CA TYR A 447 -21.16 -0.61 -39.50
C TYR A 447 -19.63 -0.70 -39.33
N GLY A 448 -19.13 -1.84 -38.86
CA GLY A 448 -17.72 -2.10 -38.54
C GLY A 448 -17.36 -1.82 -37.08
N CYS A 449 -16.33 -2.51 -36.60
CA CYS A 449 -15.64 -2.15 -35.37
C CYS A 449 -14.63 -1.04 -35.67
N HIS A 450 -14.74 0.09 -34.99
CA HIS A 450 -13.82 1.22 -35.09
C HIS A 450 -13.56 1.76 -33.69
N ASN A 451 -12.33 1.59 -33.15
CA ASN A 451 -12.01 1.93 -31.75
C ASN A 451 -11.08 3.14 -31.56
N LEU A 452 -10.46 3.66 -32.63
CA LEU A 452 -9.51 4.78 -32.61
C LEU A 452 -9.87 5.87 -33.64
N THR A 453 -11.11 6.34 -33.57
CA THR A 453 -11.67 7.39 -34.45
C THR A 453 -11.70 8.75 -33.74
N ASN A 454 -11.54 9.85 -34.49
CA ASN A 454 -11.88 11.18 -34.01
C ASN A 454 -13.39 11.44 -34.16
N TYR A 455 -13.91 12.54 -33.64
CA TYR A 455 -15.37 12.74 -33.63
C TYR A 455 -15.98 12.88 -35.04
N SER A 456 -15.34 13.59 -35.97
CA SER A 456 -15.89 13.76 -37.33
C SER A 456 -15.76 12.49 -38.17
N GLU A 457 -14.70 11.70 -37.97
CA GLU A 457 -14.59 10.33 -38.49
C GLU A 457 -15.73 9.45 -37.94
N ALA A 458 -16.00 9.50 -36.64
CA ALA A 458 -17.03 8.70 -35.97
C ALA A 458 -18.45 9.03 -36.47
N VAL A 459 -18.77 10.32 -36.66
CA VAL A 459 -20.05 10.74 -37.24
C VAL A 459 -20.19 10.26 -38.68
N ALA A 460 -19.17 10.45 -39.52
CA ALA A 460 -19.19 10.02 -40.92
C ALA A 460 -19.37 8.49 -41.07
N ILE A 461 -18.78 7.69 -40.17
CA ILE A 461 -18.94 6.23 -40.13
C ILE A 461 -20.40 5.84 -39.87
N CYS A 462 -21.11 6.53 -38.97
CA CYS A 462 -22.53 6.25 -38.75
C CYS A 462 -23.40 6.75 -39.91
N GLU A 463 -23.16 7.96 -40.41
CA GLU A 463 -23.95 8.55 -41.50
C GLU A 463 -23.85 7.74 -42.81
N ALA A 464 -22.69 7.12 -43.08
CA ALA A 464 -22.48 6.27 -44.26
C ALA A 464 -23.45 5.08 -44.34
N GLU A 465 -23.81 4.48 -43.19
CA GLU A 465 -24.77 3.37 -43.08
C GLU A 465 -26.21 3.84 -42.78
N GLY A 466 -26.48 5.14 -42.91
CA GLY A 466 -27.80 5.73 -42.62
C GLY A 466 -28.16 5.77 -41.13
N LEU A 467 -27.15 5.70 -40.27
CA LEU A 467 -27.25 5.77 -38.81
C LEU A 467 -26.81 7.16 -38.30
N GLN A 468 -26.98 7.40 -37.01
CA GLN A 468 -26.46 8.57 -36.31
C GLN A 468 -25.54 8.12 -35.18
N LEU A 469 -24.61 8.97 -34.75
CA LEU A 469 -23.80 8.67 -33.56
C LEU A 469 -24.71 8.65 -32.32
N CYS A 470 -24.62 7.61 -31.47
CA CYS A 470 -25.44 7.51 -30.26
C CYS A 470 -25.22 8.69 -29.32
N THR A 471 -26.29 9.20 -28.72
CA THR A 471 -26.18 10.08 -27.54
C THR A 471 -25.70 9.29 -26.32
N ASP A 472 -25.14 9.96 -25.31
CA ASP A 472 -24.71 9.31 -24.06
C ASP A 472 -25.85 8.54 -23.39
N ALA A 473 -27.07 9.08 -23.41
CA ALA A 473 -28.26 8.42 -22.88
C ALA A 473 -28.61 7.11 -23.63
N GLN A 474 -28.44 7.07 -24.96
CA GLN A 474 -28.65 5.85 -25.76
C GLN A 474 -27.50 4.86 -25.56
N ALA A 475 -26.26 5.34 -25.48
CA ALA A 475 -25.10 4.51 -25.17
C ALA A 475 -25.18 3.88 -23.76
N ARG A 476 -25.76 4.59 -22.78
CA ARG A 476 -26.07 4.06 -21.44
C ARG A 476 -27.17 2.99 -21.44
N SER A 477 -28.02 2.90 -22.47
CA SER A 477 -29.16 1.99 -22.48
C SER A 477 -28.83 0.54 -22.87
N CYS A 478 -27.55 0.22 -23.15
CA CYS A 478 -27.12 -1.13 -23.53
C CYS A 478 -26.08 -1.67 -22.52
N THR A 479 -26.51 -2.63 -21.69
CA THR A 479 -25.69 -3.21 -20.61
C THR A 479 -24.72 -4.30 -21.09
N ASP A 480 -25.13 -5.11 -22.07
CA ASP A 480 -24.32 -6.19 -22.66
C ASP A 480 -23.65 -5.78 -23.98
N CYS A 481 -23.33 -4.48 -24.13
CA CYS A 481 -22.73 -3.92 -25.33
C CYS A 481 -21.19 -3.99 -25.28
N SER A 482 -20.60 -5.10 -25.70
CA SER A 482 -19.19 -5.13 -26.11
C SER A 482 -18.96 -4.12 -27.23
N ILE A 483 -17.88 -3.34 -27.15
CA ILE A 483 -17.42 -2.42 -28.19
C ILE A 483 -16.07 -2.94 -28.69
N CYS A 484 -16.00 -3.34 -29.96
CA CYS A 484 -14.80 -3.95 -30.54
C CYS A 484 -14.27 -5.13 -29.72
N GLY A 485 -15.19 -5.97 -29.21
CA GLY A 485 -14.86 -7.09 -28.31
C GLY A 485 -14.44 -6.72 -26.88
N SER A 486 -14.32 -5.43 -26.52
CA SER A 486 -14.00 -4.97 -25.17
C SER A 486 -15.24 -4.44 -24.43
N ALA A 487 -15.28 -4.66 -23.11
CA ALA A 487 -16.33 -4.15 -22.24
C ALA A 487 -15.95 -2.84 -21.52
N THR A 488 -14.76 -2.25 -21.77
CA THR A 488 -14.18 -1.18 -20.93
C THR A 488 -13.63 0.05 -21.67
N GLN A 489 -13.82 0.13 -23.00
CA GLN A 489 -13.32 1.24 -23.82
C GLN A 489 -14.09 2.56 -23.65
N HIS A 490 -13.49 3.65 -24.14
CA HIS A 490 -14.14 4.95 -24.32
C HIS A 490 -14.85 4.99 -25.67
N ILE A 491 -16.11 5.44 -25.69
CA ILE A 491 -16.91 5.66 -26.91
C ILE A 491 -17.27 7.13 -27.10
N TRP A 492 -17.24 7.61 -28.34
CA TRP A 492 -17.80 8.90 -28.73
C TRP A 492 -19.33 8.90 -28.60
N THR A 493 -19.89 10.04 -28.17
CA THR A 493 -21.34 10.27 -28.17
C THR A 493 -21.71 11.62 -28.79
N SER A 494 -22.90 11.71 -29.38
CA SER A 494 -23.43 12.95 -29.98
C SER A 494 -23.93 13.97 -28.95
N SER A 495 -23.79 13.67 -27.65
CA SER A 495 -24.10 14.62 -26.58
C SER A 495 -22.97 15.63 -26.41
N THR A 496 -23.26 16.89 -26.74
CA THR A 496 -22.38 18.06 -26.58
C THR A 496 -22.19 18.46 -25.12
N CYS A 497 -21.00 18.91 -24.74
CA CYS A 497 -20.76 19.49 -23.43
C CYS A 497 -21.28 20.93 -23.34
N SER A 498 -21.82 21.31 -22.18
CA SER A 498 -22.34 22.67 -21.95
C SER A 498 -21.22 23.67 -21.67
N GLY A 499 -20.94 24.59 -22.59
CA GLY A 499 -20.04 25.73 -22.39
C GLY A 499 -18.77 25.75 -23.25
N THR A 500 -18.50 24.69 -24.02
CA THR A 500 -17.40 24.65 -25.02
C THR A 500 -17.86 23.89 -26.27
N GLU A 501 -17.23 24.11 -27.42
CA GLU A 501 -17.46 23.34 -28.65
C GLU A 501 -16.78 21.95 -28.58
N GLY A 502 -17.06 21.22 -27.50
CA GLY A 502 -16.47 19.93 -27.14
C GLY A 502 -17.52 18.85 -26.87
N LEU A 503 -17.12 17.59 -26.98
CA LEU A 503 -18.02 16.43 -27.08
C LEU A 503 -17.62 15.32 -26.11
N THR A 504 -18.53 14.38 -25.86
CA THR A 504 -18.38 13.42 -24.76
C THR A 504 -17.75 12.09 -25.18
N GLN A 505 -16.87 11.58 -24.33
CA GLN A 505 -16.36 10.20 -24.36
C GLN A 505 -16.72 9.46 -23.06
N ARG A 506 -17.33 8.28 -23.13
CA ARG A 506 -17.71 7.51 -21.92
C ARG A 506 -16.92 6.21 -21.78
N ARG A 507 -16.23 6.04 -20.63
CA ARG A 507 -15.63 4.77 -20.19
C ARG A 507 -16.69 3.83 -19.64
N LEU A 508 -16.51 2.53 -19.84
CA LEU A 508 -17.29 1.49 -19.16
C LEU A 508 -16.48 0.88 -18.00
N GLY A 509 -16.91 1.17 -16.76
CA GLY A 509 -16.54 0.46 -15.52
C GLY A 509 -15.13 0.64 -14.94
N GLN A 510 -15.01 1.32 -13.78
CA GLN A 510 -14.30 0.80 -12.58
C GLN A 510 -14.32 1.76 -11.36
N ARG A 511 -14.30 1.13 -10.17
CA ARG A 511 -13.72 1.51 -8.85
C ARG A 511 -14.15 2.81 -8.13
N ASN A 512 -14.12 2.71 -6.80
CA ASN A 512 -14.24 3.80 -5.82
C ASN A 512 -12.90 4.04 -5.10
N ASP A 513 -12.67 5.27 -4.63
CA ASP A 513 -11.49 5.67 -3.86
C ASP A 513 -11.63 5.31 -2.35
N ARG A 514 -10.49 5.14 -1.65
CA ARG A 514 -10.35 4.27 -0.47
C ARG A 514 -10.72 4.87 0.88
N ALA A 515 -10.54 6.17 1.11
CA ALA A 515 -10.35 6.72 2.45
C ALA A 515 -11.60 6.80 3.38
N SER A 516 -12.77 6.31 2.96
CA SER A 516 -14.07 6.71 3.54
C SER A 516 -14.69 5.79 4.59
N VAL A 517 -14.25 4.54 4.72
CA VAL A 517 -15.00 3.51 5.50
C VAL A 517 -14.45 3.30 6.92
N PHE A 518 -13.17 3.58 7.18
CA PHE A 518 -12.45 2.99 8.33
C PHE A 518 -12.49 3.83 9.62
N SER A 519 -12.75 5.13 9.54
CA SER A 519 -12.88 6.04 10.68
C SER A 519 -14.30 6.15 11.26
N ASN A 520 -15.30 5.55 10.61
CA ASN A 520 -16.70 5.92 10.79
C ASN A 520 -17.49 5.16 11.89
N PHE A 521 -16.87 4.23 12.63
CA PHE A 521 -17.55 3.52 13.72
C PHE A 521 -16.71 3.40 15.00
N CYS A 522 -17.16 4.13 16.02
CA CYS A 522 -16.95 3.87 17.46
C CYS A 522 -15.50 3.72 17.97
N GLY A 523 -14.87 4.85 18.28
CA GLY A 523 -14.07 4.94 19.50
C GLY A 523 -12.65 4.37 19.49
N TYR A 524 -12.02 4.22 18.32
CA TYR A 524 -10.56 4.04 18.29
C TYR A 524 -9.86 5.33 18.76
N GLN A 525 -9.34 5.30 19.99
CA GLN A 525 -8.63 6.40 20.62
C GLN A 525 -7.12 6.34 20.32
N PRO A 526 -6.53 7.25 19.52
CA PRO A 526 -5.08 7.33 19.37
C PRO A 526 -4.38 7.80 20.66
N ASP A 527 -5.12 8.52 21.50
CA ASP A 527 -4.68 9.20 22.73
C ASP A 527 -4.34 8.27 23.92
N LYS A 528 -4.22 6.95 23.68
CA LYS A 528 -3.88 5.94 24.71
C LYS A 528 -2.78 4.94 24.30
N GLY A 529 -1.86 5.33 23.42
CA GLY A 529 -0.66 4.53 23.15
C GLY A 529 0.44 5.30 22.39
N GLY A 530 1.58 5.51 23.05
CA GLY A 530 2.69 6.35 22.56
C GLY A 530 2.72 7.72 23.24
N LEU A 531 3.90 8.30 23.41
CA LEU A 531 4.07 9.58 24.11
C LEU A 531 4.06 10.75 23.10
N HIS A 532 3.25 11.77 23.40
CA HIS A 532 3.29 13.11 22.79
C HIS A 532 3.15 13.27 21.27
N GLY A 533 2.85 12.20 20.51
CA GLY A 533 2.15 12.32 19.22
C GLY A 533 2.97 12.73 17.98
N GLU A 534 4.30 12.77 18.06
CA GLU A 534 5.19 12.91 16.89
C GLU A 534 5.75 11.56 16.40
N GLU A 535 5.28 10.44 16.98
CA GLU A 535 5.89 9.12 16.86
C GLU A 535 5.59 8.33 15.55
N VAL A 536 6.65 7.78 14.94
CA VAL A 536 6.56 6.65 14.00
C VAL A 536 6.25 5.37 14.79
N ARG A 537 4.94 5.13 15.02
CA ARG A 537 4.36 4.01 15.76
C ARG A 537 5.14 2.69 15.56
N SER A 538 5.73 2.17 16.64
CA SER A 538 6.24 0.79 16.67
C SER A 538 5.06 -0.17 16.71
N THR A 539 4.94 -1.01 15.70
CA THR A 539 3.77 -1.88 15.49
C THR A 539 4.08 -3.32 15.91
N VAL A 540 3.28 -3.88 16.80
CA VAL A 540 3.43 -5.23 17.36
C VAL A 540 2.22 -6.09 16.99
N PHE A 541 2.49 -7.15 16.25
CA PHE A 541 1.53 -8.15 15.80
C PHE A 541 1.65 -9.46 16.57
N VAL A 542 0.60 -10.28 16.57
CA VAL A 542 0.66 -11.68 17.06
C VAL A 542 0.07 -12.68 16.07
N LYS A 543 0.78 -13.77 15.77
CA LYS A 543 0.18 -14.94 15.09
C LYS A 543 -0.50 -15.82 16.13
N LEU A 544 -1.83 -15.92 16.08
CA LEU A 544 -2.60 -16.92 16.84
C LEU A 544 -2.80 -18.17 15.97
N MET A 545 -1.87 -19.11 16.06
CA MET A 545 -1.75 -20.23 15.14
C MET A 545 -2.76 -21.34 15.47
N GLU A 546 -3.67 -21.63 14.53
CA GLU A 546 -4.74 -22.65 14.64
C GLU A 546 -5.81 -22.39 15.71
N TRP A 547 -5.89 -21.18 16.26
CA TRP A 547 -6.99 -20.79 17.15
C TRP A 547 -8.32 -20.75 16.38
N ASN A 548 -9.44 -20.91 17.10
CA ASN A 548 -10.78 -20.70 16.54
C ASN A 548 -11.17 -19.21 16.61
N TYR A 549 -12.10 -18.80 15.75
CA TYR A 549 -12.46 -17.39 15.58
C TYR A 549 -13.09 -16.77 16.83
N ASN A 550 -13.85 -17.55 17.63
CA ASN A 550 -14.49 -17.05 18.86
C ASN A 550 -13.45 -16.76 19.96
N ASP A 551 -12.48 -17.66 20.14
CA ASP A 551 -11.38 -17.45 21.07
C ASP A 551 -10.51 -16.26 20.64
N ILE A 552 -10.25 -16.07 19.33
CA ILE A 552 -9.54 -14.89 18.81
C ILE A 552 -10.32 -13.60 19.09
N ALA A 553 -11.64 -13.59 18.85
CA ALA A 553 -12.50 -12.44 19.12
C ALA A 553 -12.46 -12.03 20.60
N LYS A 554 -12.50 -13.02 21.50
CA LYS A 554 -12.39 -12.83 22.95
C LYS A 554 -10.99 -12.36 23.36
N GLU A 555 -9.94 -12.99 22.83
CA GLU A 555 -8.54 -12.63 23.05
C GLU A 555 -8.27 -11.17 22.65
N CYS A 556 -8.83 -10.70 21.53
CA CYS A 556 -8.74 -9.32 21.08
C CYS A 556 -9.23 -8.30 22.12
N VAL A 557 -10.44 -8.51 22.67
CA VAL A 557 -11.06 -7.61 23.65
C VAL A 557 -10.43 -7.76 25.04
N GLU A 558 -10.14 -8.99 25.45
CA GLU A 558 -9.73 -9.26 26.83
C GLU A 558 -8.24 -9.06 27.09
N TYR A 559 -7.38 -9.33 26.10
CA TYR A 559 -5.93 -9.34 26.28
C TYR A 559 -5.15 -8.53 25.23
N LEU A 560 -5.47 -8.61 23.93
CA LEU A 560 -4.65 -7.97 22.91
C LEU A 560 -4.76 -6.43 22.96
N ALA A 561 -5.97 -5.86 22.84
CA ALA A 561 -6.14 -4.41 22.92
C ALA A 561 -5.68 -3.83 24.27
N PRO A 562 -6.03 -4.42 25.44
CA PRO A 562 -5.57 -3.92 26.74
C PRO A 562 -4.08 -4.05 27.02
N ASN A 563 -3.31 -4.76 26.18
CA ASN A 563 -1.85 -4.85 26.24
C ASN A 563 -1.15 -4.20 25.03
N GLY A 564 -1.90 -3.44 24.22
CA GLY A 564 -1.34 -2.63 23.15
C GLY A 564 -0.83 -3.44 21.95
N PHE A 565 -1.41 -4.60 21.63
CA PHE A 565 -1.21 -5.24 20.34
C PHE A 565 -1.93 -4.45 19.24
N ASP A 566 -1.30 -4.33 18.06
CA ASP A 566 -1.83 -3.55 16.94
C ASP A 566 -2.64 -4.41 15.97
N ALA A 567 -2.23 -5.67 15.76
CA ALA A 567 -2.96 -6.61 14.91
C ALA A 567 -2.80 -8.07 15.36
N VAL A 568 -3.79 -8.90 14.99
CA VAL A 568 -3.73 -10.36 15.08
C VAL A 568 -3.64 -10.96 13.67
N GLN A 569 -2.63 -11.81 13.44
CA GLN A 569 -2.57 -12.66 12.27
C GLN A 569 -3.24 -14.01 12.54
N VAL A 570 -4.25 -14.33 11.75
CA VAL A 570 -4.97 -15.62 11.81
C VAL A 570 -4.30 -16.68 10.94
N ALA A 571 -4.61 -17.96 11.13
CA ALA A 571 -4.28 -19.01 10.15
C ALA A 571 -5.17 -18.86 8.88
N PRO A 572 -4.82 -19.47 7.73
CA PRO A 572 -5.57 -19.25 6.49
C PRO A 572 -7.07 -19.50 6.62
N VAL A 573 -7.86 -18.66 5.94
CA VAL A 573 -9.32 -18.55 6.15
C VAL A 573 -10.14 -19.19 5.02
N THR A 574 -9.50 -19.62 3.94
CA THR A 574 -10.10 -20.38 2.83
C THR A 574 -10.47 -21.81 3.22
N GLU A 575 -11.55 -22.33 2.62
CA GLU A 575 -11.91 -23.75 2.68
C GLU A 575 -10.72 -24.60 2.25
N HIS A 576 -10.42 -25.63 3.03
CA HIS A 576 -9.21 -26.43 2.86
C HIS A 576 -9.49 -27.93 2.86
N VAL A 577 -8.47 -28.74 2.56
CA VAL A 577 -8.59 -30.21 2.63
C VAL A 577 -8.90 -30.70 4.04
N LEU A 578 -9.54 -31.85 4.14
CA LEU A 578 -9.71 -32.58 5.39
C LEU A 578 -8.38 -33.19 5.86
N GLY A 579 -8.14 -33.16 7.18
CA GLY A 579 -7.00 -33.78 7.85
C GLY A 579 -6.70 -33.13 9.22
N TYR A 580 -6.19 -33.93 10.16
CA TYR A 580 -5.83 -33.46 11.50
C TYR A 580 -4.54 -32.63 11.54
N GLN A 581 -3.79 -32.53 10.44
CA GLN A 581 -2.51 -31.82 10.38
C GLN A 581 -2.70 -30.30 10.30
N TRP A 582 -1.74 -29.52 10.78
CA TRP A 582 -1.81 -28.05 10.68
C TRP A 582 -1.80 -27.59 9.21
N TRP A 583 -0.91 -28.16 8.39
CA TRP A 583 -0.65 -27.73 7.01
C TRP A 583 -1.84 -27.92 6.07
N VAL A 584 -2.91 -28.62 6.48
CA VAL A 584 -4.12 -28.75 5.64
C VAL A 584 -4.70 -27.39 5.27
N LYS A 585 -4.63 -26.38 6.17
CA LYS A 585 -5.15 -25.03 5.87
C LYS A 585 -4.42 -24.35 4.70
N TYR A 586 -3.23 -24.83 4.34
CA TYR A 586 -2.38 -24.35 3.23
C TYR A 586 -2.59 -25.20 1.95
N GLN A 587 -3.68 -25.96 1.89
CA GLN A 587 -4.18 -26.66 0.71
C GLN A 587 -5.64 -26.26 0.46
N PRO A 588 -5.88 -25.09 -0.17
CA PRO A 588 -7.23 -24.56 -0.36
C PRO A 588 -8.00 -25.33 -1.43
N VAL A 589 -9.32 -25.41 -1.23
CA VAL A 589 -10.27 -26.19 -2.05
C VAL A 589 -11.30 -25.27 -2.72
N SER A 590 -11.66 -24.15 -2.08
CA SER A 590 -12.48 -23.07 -2.63
C SER A 590 -12.16 -21.75 -1.91
N ALA A 591 -12.79 -20.64 -2.33
CA ALA A 591 -12.78 -19.37 -1.61
C ALA A 591 -13.80 -19.30 -0.46
N GLY A 592 -14.45 -20.42 -0.10
CA GLY A 592 -15.28 -20.56 1.10
C GLY A 592 -14.55 -20.14 2.38
N LEU A 593 -15.28 -19.63 3.38
CA LEU A 593 -14.69 -19.14 4.64
C LEU A 593 -14.92 -20.05 5.86
N ASP A 594 -15.59 -21.19 5.65
CA ASP A 594 -15.76 -22.24 6.65
C ASP A 594 -14.47 -23.09 6.72
N THR A 595 -13.84 -23.15 7.89
CA THR A 595 -12.56 -23.84 8.11
C THR A 595 -12.51 -24.54 9.48
N ARG A 596 -11.42 -25.24 9.77
CA ARG A 596 -11.12 -25.75 11.12
C ARG A 596 -11.16 -24.67 12.23
N SER A 597 -10.97 -23.39 11.89
CA SER A 597 -11.05 -22.29 12.85
C SER A 597 -12.49 -21.82 13.15
N GLY A 598 -13.50 -22.33 12.44
CA GLY A 598 -14.91 -21.91 12.56
C GLY A 598 -15.53 -21.55 11.22
N THR A 599 -16.77 -21.10 11.29
CA THR A 599 -17.61 -20.71 10.14
C THR A 599 -17.31 -19.30 9.62
N GLU A 600 -17.82 -18.97 8.43
CA GLU A 600 -17.80 -17.60 7.90
C GLU A 600 -18.46 -16.58 8.85
N GLN A 601 -19.55 -16.97 9.52
CA GLN A 601 -20.26 -16.08 10.45
C GLN A 601 -19.39 -15.75 11.68
N GLU A 602 -18.67 -16.74 12.21
CA GLU A 602 -17.73 -16.56 13.31
C GLU A 602 -16.49 -15.77 12.88
N PHE A 603 -16.00 -15.97 11.64
CA PHE A 603 -14.94 -15.14 11.06
C PHE A 603 -15.35 -13.67 10.96
N ARG A 604 -16.54 -13.38 10.41
CA ARG A 604 -17.10 -12.02 10.31
C ARG A 604 -17.27 -11.39 11.70
N ALA A 605 -17.78 -12.14 12.68
CA ALA A 605 -17.93 -11.68 14.06
C ALA A 605 -16.56 -11.38 14.71
N MET A 606 -15.55 -12.22 14.48
CA MET A 606 -14.19 -12.02 14.97
C MET A 606 -13.53 -10.77 14.37
N VAL A 607 -13.61 -10.57 13.04
CA VAL A 607 -13.07 -9.36 12.39
C VAL A 607 -13.72 -8.09 12.93
N ALA A 608 -15.05 -8.08 13.07
CA ALA A 608 -15.78 -6.96 13.65
C ALA A 608 -15.39 -6.71 15.12
N THR A 609 -15.24 -7.76 15.93
CA THR A 609 -14.93 -7.68 17.37
C THR A 609 -13.50 -7.19 17.61
N CYS A 610 -12.52 -7.74 16.90
CA CYS A 610 -11.12 -7.30 16.99
C CYS A 610 -10.98 -5.83 16.56
N ARG A 611 -11.64 -5.44 15.47
CA ARG A 611 -11.63 -4.03 15.02
C ARG A 611 -12.32 -3.07 15.97
N ALA A 612 -13.43 -3.47 16.59
CA ALA A 612 -14.07 -2.67 17.64
C ALA A 612 -13.20 -2.53 18.90
N ALA A 613 -12.28 -3.46 19.14
CA ALA A 613 -11.24 -3.35 20.17
C ALA A 613 -10.00 -2.55 19.71
N GLY A 614 -9.92 -2.11 18.45
CA GLY A 614 -8.76 -1.40 17.90
C GLY A 614 -7.61 -2.31 17.42
N VAL A 615 -7.86 -3.61 17.26
CA VAL A 615 -6.90 -4.61 16.77
C VAL A 615 -7.22 -4.94 15.31
N GLN A 616 -6.29 -4.65 14.39
CA GLN A 616 -6.42 -5.06 12.98
C GLN A 616 -6.39 -6.60 12.84
N VAL A 617 -6.98 -7.13 11.78
CA VAL A 617 -6.87 -8.55 11.43
C VAL A 617 -5.99 -8.69 10.18
N ILE A 618 -4.91 -9.44 10.31
CA ILE A 618 -4.04 -9.86 9.21
C ILE A 618 -4.51 -11.25 8.75
N VAL A 619 -5.05 -11.35 7.54
CA VAL A 619 -5.37 -12.66 6.94
C VAL A 619 -4.13 -13.27 6.30
N ASP A 620 -3.97 -14.57 6.51
CA ASP A 620 -3.00 -15.40 5.82
C ASP A 620 -3.64 -15.89 4.51
N ILE A 621 -3.18 -15.38 3.36
CA ILE A 621 -3.86 -15.50 2.08
C ILE A 621 -3.09 -16.41 1.11
N LEU A 622 -3.81 -17.38 0.54
CA LEU A 622 -3.29 -18.42 -0.34
C LEU A 622 -3.64 -18.08 -1.79
N MET A 623 -2.66 -17.54 -2.51
CA MET A 623 -2.83 -17.06 -3.89
C MET A 623 -2.05 -17.89 -4.92
N ASN A 624 -1.11 -18.72 -4.48
CA ASN A 624 -0.19 -19.44 -5.37
C ASN A 624 -0.77 -20.75 -5.92
N HIS A 625 -1.47 -21.52 -5.07
CA HIS A 625 -1.76 -22.92 -5.36
C HIS A 625 -3.07 -23.39 -4.72
N MET A 626 -3.60 -24.50 -5.22
CA MET A 626 -4.74 -25.21 -4.62
C MET A 626 -4.34 -26.59 -4.07
N ALA A 627 -5.31 -27.31 -3.52
CA ALA A 627 -5.11 -28.62 -2.88
C ALA A 627 -4.50 -29.70 -3.81
N SER A 628 -3.57 -30.50 -3.25
CA SER A 628 -2.98 -31.62 -3.98
C SER A 628 -4.03 -32.70 -4.30
N PRO A 629 -4.07 -33.26 -5.53
CA PRO A 629 -4.99 -34.35 -5.87
C PRO A 629 -4.87 -35.55 -4.93
N CYS A 630 -5.95 -35.89 -4.21
CA CYS A 630 -5.92 -37.00 -3.27
C CYS A 630 -5.72 -38.36 -3.96
N LYS A 631 -5.20 -39.37 -3.22
CA LYS A 631 -4.81 -40.71 -3.73
C LYS A 631 -5.90 -41.53 -4.44
N LYS A 632 -7.14 -41.04 -4.49
CA LYS A 632 -8.23 -41.59 -5.32
C LYS A 632 -8.19 -40.99 -6.73
N ALA A 633 -8.19 -39.66 -6.84
CA ALA A 633 -8.16 -38.93 -8.11
C ALA A 633 -6.93 -39.29 -8.97
N THR A 634 -5.75 -39.42 -8.36
CA THR A 634 -4.50 -39.71 -9.10
C THR A 634 -4.45 -41.08 -9.79
N LYS A 635 -5.43 -41.96 -9.58
CA LYS A 635 -5.52 -43.28 -10.23
C LYS A 635 -6.27 -43.28 -11.56
N ILE A 636 -6.89 -42.17 -11.95
CA ILE A 636 -7.96 -42.15 -12.98
C ILE A 636 -7.43 -41.81 -14.39
N LYS A 637 -6.16 -41.41 -14.49
CA LYS A 637 -5.37 -40.96 -15.68
C LYS A 637 -5.22 -41.95 -16.86
N LYS A 638 -6.24 -42.75 -17.18
CA LYS A 638 -6.27 -43.71 -18.31
C LYS A 638 -7.62 -43.81 -19.04
N LYS A 639 -8.62 -43.00 -18.70
CA LYS A 639 -9.88 -42.91 -19.46
C LYS A 639 -9.85 -41.72 -20.41
N SER A 640 -10.22 -41.93 -21.67
CA SER A 640 -10.47 -40.87 -22.67
C SER A 640 -11.79 -40.11 -22.45
N ASN A 641 -12.59 -40.56 -21.49
CA ASN A 641 -13.95 -40.09 -21.24
C ASN A 641 -14.00 -39.54 -19.81
N TRP A 642 -14.05 -38.22 -19.69
CA TRP A 642 -14.19 -37.50 -18.42
C TRP A 642 -15.50 -37.84 -17.71
N ASN A 643 -15.47 -37.96 -16.38
CA ASN A 643 -16.63 -38.14 -15.54
C ASN A 643 -16.42 -37.40 -14.21
N GLU A 644 -17.01 -36.22 -14.08
CA GLU A 644 -16.86 -35.32 -12.91
C GLU A 644 -16.92 -36.03 -11.55
N GLU A 645 -17.82 -37.00 -11.40
CA GLU A 645 -18.04 -37.67 -10.11
C GLU A 645 -16.99 -38.76 -9.80
N GLU A 646 -16.35 -39.32 -10.82
CA GLU A 646 -15.14 -40.13 -10.64
C GLU A 646 -13.91 -39.25 -10.42
N ASP A 647 -13.75 -38.19 -11.24
CA ASP A 647 -12.54 -37.35 -11.31
C ASP A 647 -12.38 -36.41 -10.09
N MET A 648 -13.47 -36.05 -9.39
CA MET A 648 -13.47 -35.29 -8.13
C MET A 648 -13.98 -36.11 -6.91
N PRO A 649 -13.22 -37.14 -6.48
CA PRO A 649 -13.60 -38.03 -5.37
C PRO A 649 -13.11 -37.52 -3.99
N CYS A 650 -12.48 -36.34 -3.94
CA CYS A 650 -11.97 -35.69 -2.75
C CYS A 650 -12.97 -34.59 -2.31
N VAL A 651 -13.07 -34.33 -1.00
CA VAL A 651 -13.99 -33.35 -0.42
C VAL A 651 -13.22 -32.44 0.56
N GLY A 652 -13.48 -31.14 0.51
CA GLY A 652 -12.94 -30.11 1.40
C GLY A 652 -13.80 -29.90 2.66
N TRP A 653 -13.39 -28.94 3.48
CA TRP A 653 -13.99 -28.66 4.78
C TRP A 653 -15.46 -28.19 4.71
N GLY A 654 -15.79 -27.33 3.76
CA GLY A 654 -17.15 -26.81 3.51
C GLY A 654 -18.00 -27.72 2.63
N GLY A 655 -17.46 -28.87 2.21
CA GLY A 655 -18.13 -29.84 1.35
C GLY A 655 -17.86 -29.67 -0.15
N SER A 656 -17.02 -28.71 -0.56
CA SER A 656 -16.61 -28.59 -1.96
C SER A 656 -15.83 -29.83 -2.41
N ARG A 657 -16.04 -30.25 -3.64
CA ARG A 657 -15.38 -31.39 -4.25
C ARG A 657 -14.18 -30.94 -5.07
N TYR A 658 -13.12 -31.75 -5.04
CA TYR A 658 -11.91 -31.50 -5.83
C TYR A 658 -11.24 -32.79 -6.28
N GLY A 659 -10.37 -32.67 -7.28
CA GLY A 659 -9.52 -33.75 -7.76
C GLY A 659 -8.86 -33.41 -9.09
N ASN A 660 -7.59 -33.77 -9.25
CA ASN A 660 -6.87 -33.70 -10.53
C ASN A 660 -7.00 -32.35 -11.28
N ARG A 661 -6.85 -31.23 -10.54
CA ARG A 661 -7.01 -29.83 -11.02
C ARG A 661 -8.44 -29.38 -11.38
N LEU A 662 -9.46 -30.11 -10.94
CA LEU A 662 -10.88 -29.72 -10.98
C LEU A 662 -11.40 -29.40 -9.57
N GLN A 663 -12.36 -28.47 -9.50
CA GLN A 663 -13.14 -28.11 -8.32
C GLN A 663 -14.63 -27.97 -8.65
N LYS A 664 -15.52 -28.31 -7.69
CA LYS A 664 -16.98 -28.24 -7.84
C LYS A 664 -17.66 -28.00 -6.49
N GLY A 665 -18.73 -27.21 -6.47
CA GLY A 665 -19.43 -26.82 -5.22
C GLY A 665 -18.85 -25.57 -4.55
N ALA A 666 -17.75 -25.05 -5.09
CA ALA A 666 -17.20 -23.73 -4.83
C ALA A 666 -18.21 -22.61 -5.18
N ARG A 667 -17.90 -21.35 -4.85
CA ARG A 667 -18.72 -20.12 -5.09
C ARG A 667 -19.02 -19.82 -6.57
N GLY A 668 -18.57 -20.65 -7.49
CA GLY A 668 -18.85 -20.61 -8.93
C GLY A 668 -17.92 -19.67 -9.68
N TRP A 669 -17.58 -18.51 -9.10
CA TRP A 669 -16.55 -17.62 -9.64
C TRP A 669 -15.13 -18.06 -9.30
N ASP A 670 -14.95 -18.97 -8.35
CA ASP A 670 -13.69 -19.58 -7.88
C ASP A 670 -13.50 -21.02 -8.37
N ALA A 671 -14.42 -21.55 -9.18
CA ALA A 671 -14.42 -22.95 -9.63
C ALA A 671 -13.29 -23.22 -10.64
N ALA A 672 -12.12 -23.62 -10.14
CA ALA A 672 -10.96 -23.87 -10.98
C ALA A 672 -11.06 -25.19 -11.77
N ASN A 673 -10.52 -25.17 -13.00
CA ASN A 673 -10.36 -26.34 -13.87
C ASN A 673 -8.90 -26.43 -14.38
N PRO A 674 -8.48 -27.55 -15.01
CA PRO A 674 -7.08 -27.80 -15.34
C PRO A 674 -6.37 -26.72 -16.17
N LYS A 675 -7.09 -25.87 -16.91
CA LYS A 675 -6.52 -24.74 -17.68
C LYS A 675 -6.08 -23.55 -16.81
N HIS A 676 -6.66 -23.39 -15.62
CA HIS A 676 -6.38 -22.26 -14.72
C HIS A 676 -5.06 -22.45 -13.93
N PHE A 677 -4.28 -23.48 -14.25
CA PHE A 677 -3.09 -23.91 -13.51
C PHE A 677 -1.94 -24.20 -14.46
N HIS A 678 -0.70 -23.87 -14.11
CA HIS A 678 0.48 -24.13 -14.94
C HIS A 678 0.65 -25.62 -15.27
N HIS A 679 0.40 -26.00 -16.52
CA HIS A 679 0.21 -27.40 -16.94
C HIS A 679 1.05 -27.79 -18.16
N LYS A 680 1.15 -29.09 -18.46
CA LYS A 680 1.84 -29.56 -19.67
C LYS A 680 1.01 -29.27 -20.92
N LYS A 681 1.68 -29.02 -22.05
CA LYS A 681 1.02 -28.77 -23.34
C LYS A 681 0.26 -30.00 -23.85
N GLU A 682 0.70 -31.20 -23.48
CA GLU A 682 0.13 -32.48 -23.91
C GLU A 682 -0.93 -33.04 -22.95
N ASP A 683 -0.94 -32.60 -21.68
CA ASP A 683 -1.88 -33.06 -20.64
C ASP A 683 -2.09 -31.94 -19.61
N THR A 684 -3.27 -31.32 -19.63
CA THR A 684 -3.62 -30.21 -18.72
C THR A 684 -3.71 -30.66 -17.24
N THR A 685 -3.77 -31.96 -16.98
CA THR A 685 -3.85 -32.54 -15.63
C THR A 685 -2.50 -32.90 -15.01
N GLU A 686 -1.42 -32.81 -15.80
CA GLU A 686 -0.05 -32.89 -15.30
C GLU A 686 0.54 -31.47 -15.17
N PRO A 687 1.29 -31.18 -14.09
CA PRO A 687 1.97 -29.91 -13.94
C PRO A 687 3.05 -29.70 -14.99
N ALA A 688 3.25 -28.44 -15.38
CA ALA A 688 4.37 -28.03 -16.24
C ALA A 688 5.71 -28.49 -15.63
N CYS A 689 6.00 -28.04 -14.42
CA CYS A 689 7.15 -28.45 -13.62
C CYS A 689 6.78 -28.65 -12.13
N LYS A 690 7.73 -29.07 -11.30
CA LYS A 690 7.54 -29.35 -9.86
C LYS A 690 8.73 -28.83 -9.08
N VAL A 691 8.49 -28.23 -7.92
CA VAL A 691 9.54 -27.73 -7.02
C VAL A 691 9.33 -28.25 -5.59
N GLY A 692 10.43 -28.42 -4.85
CA GLY A 692 10.41 -28.89 -3.46
C GLY A 692 11.52 -29.89 -3.13
N PRO A 693 11.40 -30.66 -2.03
CA PRO A 693 12.44 -31.59 -1.58
C PRO A 693 12.86 -32.64 -2.62
N GLN A 694 11.94 -33.02 -3.52
CA GLN A 694 12.19 -33.98 -4.61
C GLN A 694 13.07 -33.43 -5.75
N THR A 695 13.17 -32.09 -5.90
CA THR A 695 14.12 -31.43 -6.83
C THR A 695 15.31 -30.83 -6.08
N GLY A 696 15.43 -31.06 -4.77
CA GLY A 696 16.43 -30.39 -3.94
C GLY A 696 16.19 -28.88 -3.81
N TRP A 697 14.96 -28.41 -4.03
CA TRP A 697 14.57 -27.00 -4.15
C TRP A 697 15.16 -26.25 -5.35
N LEU A 698 15.72 -26.96 -6.32
CA LEU A 698 16.07 -26.38 -7.61
C LEU A 698 14.80 -26.11 -8.42
N CYS A 699 14.74 -24.94 -9.04
CA CYS A 699 13.73 -24.54 -10.01
C CYS A 699 14.29 -24.77 -11.44
N PRO A 700 13.47 -25.22 -12.42
CA PRO A 700 13.90 -25.34 -13.81
C PRO A 700 14.24 -23.97 -14.39
N ASP A 701 15.30 -23.88 -15.19
CA ASP A 701 15.68 -22.67 -15.93
C ASP A 701 15.75 -21.39 -15.05
N ASP A 702 16.08 -21.59 -13.76
CA ASP A 702 16.10 -20.63 -12.65
C ASP A 702 14.76 -19.91 -12.33
N ASP A 703 13.64 -20.29 -12.96
CA ASP A 703 12.29 -19.81 -12.67
C ASP A 703 11.44 -20.82 -11.87
N CYS A 704 10.91 -20.37 -10.74
CA CYS A 704 10.07 -21.17 -9.84
C CYS A 704 8.58 -20.99 -10.08
N THR A 705 8.16 -19.94 -10.81
CA THR A 705 6.77 -19.48 -10.89
C THR A 705 5.80 -20.36 -11.68
N PRO A 706 6.20 -21.23 -12.64
CA PRO A 706 5.27 -22.13 -13.33
C PRO A 706 5.24 -23.55 -12.73
N CYS A 707 5.73 -23.76 -11.51
CA CYS A 707 6.01 -25.09 -10.97
C CYS A 707 5.19 -25.44 -9.73
N ASP A 708 4.52 -26.61 -9.74
CA ASP A 708 3.82 -27.17 -8.57
C ASP A 708 4.76 -27.34 -7.37
N MET A 709 4.72 -26.37 -6.44
CA MET A 709 5.36 -26.47 -5.14
C MET A 709 4.73 -27.64 -4.38
N TYR A 710 5.53 -28.60 -3.92
CA TYR A 710 5.06 -29.78 -3.18
C TYR A 710 3.99 -30.66 -3.89
N ALA A 711 3.79 -30.52 -5.21
CA ALA A 711 2.65 -31.10 -5.95
C ALA A 711 1.27 -30.54 -5.53
N LEU A 712 1.24 -29.27 -5.09
CA LEU A 712 0.06 -28.42 -5.02
C LEU A 712 -0.12 -27.78 -6.40
N PRO A 713 -1.28 -27.91 -7.07
CA PRO A 713 -1.54 -27.29 -8.37
C PRO A 713 -1.34 -25.78 -8.34
N ASP A 714 -0.33 -25.33 -9.08
CA ASP A 714 0.11 -23.95 -9.17
C ASP A 714 -0.74 -23.14 -10.16
N TYR A 715 -1.21 -21.95 -9.75
CA TYR A 715 -2.15 -21.12 -10.52
C TYR A 715 -1.45 -20.41 -11.69
N ALA A 716 -2.08 -20.44 -12.86
CA ALA A 716 -1.65 -19.68 -14.04
C ALA A 716 -2.03 -18.19 -13.87
N THR A 717 -1.26 -17.46 -13.06
CA THR A 717 -1.54 -16.06 -12.70
C THR A 717 -1.27 -15.06 -13.82
N GLU A 718 -0.60 -15.47 -14.90
CA GLU A 718 -0.50 -14.66 -16.12
C GLU A 718 -1.88 -14.46 -16.77
N LEU A 719 -2.79 -15.43 -16.60
CA LEU A 719 -4.16 -15.37 -17.12
C LEU A 719 -5.02 -14.33 -16.36
N PRO A 720 -5.63 -13.34 -17.05
CA PRO A 720 -6.51 -12.37 -16.42
C PRO A 720 -7.71 -13.00 -15.70
N GLU A 721 -8.24 -14.12 -16.22
CA GLU A 721 -9.34 -14.84 -15.58
C GLU A 721 -8.95 -15.36 -14.19
N VAL A 722 -7.74 -15.91 -14.01
CA VAL A 722 -7.24 -16.40 -12.71
C VAL A 722 -7.04 -15.23 -11.74
N ARG A 723 -6.51 -14.10 -12.20
CA ARG A 723 -6.38 -12.89 -11.38
C ARG A 723 -7.74 -12.32 -10.97
N ASP A 724 -8.74 -12.38 -11.84
CA ASP A 724 -10.12 -11.97 -11.54
C ASP A 724 -10.88 -12.98 -10.66
N MET A 725 -10.48 -14.26 -10.65
CA MET A 725 -10.95 -15.22 -9.64
C MET A 725 -10.39 -14.81 -8.27
N GLN A 726 -9.07 -14.75 -8.11
CA GLN A 726 -8.43 -14.46 -6.82
C GLN A 726 -8.80 -13.07 -6.28
N PHE A 727 -8.95 -12.08 -7.16
CA PHE A 727 -9.38 -10.73 -6.77
C PHE A 727 -10.75 -10.70 -6.06
N LYS A 728 -11.72 -11.51 -6.49
CA LYS A 728 -13.04 -11.55 -5.82
C LYS A 728 -12.94 -12.04 -4.37
N HIS A 729 -12.03 -12.97 -4.09
CA HIS A 729 -11.77 -13.39 -2.72
C HIS A 729 -11.18 -12.25 -1.87
N LEU A 730 -10.22 -11.50 -2.43
CA LEU A 730 -9.64 -10.32 -1.79
C LEU A 730 -10.70 -9.23 -1.54
N GLU A 731 -11.61 -8.99 -2.48
CA GLU A 731 -12.72 -8.04 -2.37
C GLU A 731 -13.73 -8.47 -1.29
N GLU A 732 -14.11 -9.75 -1.23
CA GLU A 732 -14.94 -10.31 -0.15
C GLU A 732 -14.29 -10.13 1.22
N LEU A 733 -13.00 -10.45 1.37
CA LEU A 733 -12.26 -10.26 2.63
C LEU A 733 -12.17 -8.79 3.04
N TYR A 734 -11.96 -7.87 2.09
CA TYR A 734 -11.95 -6.45 2.40
C TYR A 734 -13.33 -5.96 2.85
N HIS A 735 -14.42 -6.40 2.22
CA HIS A 735 -15.78 -6.05 2.63
C HIS A 735 -16.23 -6.72 3.94
N ILE A 736 -15.61 -7.84 4.35
CA ILE A 736 -15.70 -8.37 5.73
C ILE A 736 -15.00 -7.44 6.73
N GLY A 737 -14.00 -6.68 6.27
CA GLY A 737 -13.31 -5.67 7.05
C GLY A 737 -11.82 -5.95 7.29
N VAL A 738 -11.23 -6.93 6.61
CA VAL A 738 -9.79 -7.24 6.65
C VAL A 738 -9.01 -6.16 5.89
N THR A 739 -7.99 -5.56 6.51
CA THR A 739 -7.10 -4.60 5.82
C THR A 739 -5.63 -4.98 5.78
N ALA A 740 -5.23 -6.07 6.44
CA ALA A 740 -3.85 -6.53 6.39
C ALA A 740 -3.76 -7.96 5.84
N LEU A 741 -2.72 -8.24 5.06
CA LEU A 741 -2.48 -9.53 4.43
C LEU A 741 -1.05 -10.01 4.65
N ARG A 742 -0.91 -11.31 4.94
CA ARG A 742 0.32 -12.09 4.73
C ARG A 742 0.08 -12.95 3.50
N VAL A 743 0.84 -12.73 2.43
CA VAL A 743 0.79 -13.56 1.22
C VAL A 743 1.62 -14.82 1.45
N ASP A 744 0.99 -15.99 1.48
CA ASP A 744 1.65 -17.28 1.55
C ASP A 744 2.38 -17.60 0.23
N ALA A 745 3.52 -18.30 0.31
CA ALA A 745 4.28 -18.78 -0.85
C ALA A 745 4.65 -17.69 -1.88
N ALA A 746 4.68 -16.41 -1.50
CA ALA A 746 4.81 -15.27 -2.43
C ALA A 746 6.06 -15.33 -3.33
N ILE A 747 7.14 -15.97 -2.91
CA ILE A 747 8.33 -16.24 -3.74
C ILE A 747 8.05 -17.02 -5.04
N TYR A 748 6.94 -17.76 -5.11
CA TYR A 748 6.51 -18.48 -6.31
C TYR A 748 5.54 -17.66 -7.20
N HIS A 749 5.16 -16.44 -6.80
CA HIS A 749 4.43 -15.50 -7.66
C HIS A 749 5.36 -14.62 -8.48
N HIS A 750 4.99 -14.37 -9.73
CA HIS A 750 5.54 -13.28 -10.52
C HIS A 750 5.06 -11.91 -9.98
N VAL A 751 5.98 -10.92 -9.92
CA VAL A 751 5.77 -9.68 -9.15
C VAL A 751 4.59 -8.84 -9.65
N TYR A 752 4.46 -8.64 -10.96
CA TYR A 752 3.44 -7.77 -11.53
C TYR A 752 2.03 -8.37 -11.50
N GLU A 753 1.91 -9.70 -11.46
CA GLU A 753 0.60 -10.38 -11.35
C GLU A 753 0.07 -10.33 -9.93
N LEU A 754 0.95 -10.54 -8.94
CA LEU A 754 0.62 -10.36 -7.53
C LEU A 754 0.29 -8.90 -7.21
N ALA A 755 1.03 -7.95 -7.80
CA ALA A 755 0.72 -6.51 -7.74
C ALA A 755 -0.64 -6.18 -8.38
N ASP A 756 -0.90 -6.68 -9.60
CA ASP A 756 -2.18 -6.47 -10.29
C ASP A 756 -3.36 -7.05 -9.50
N MET A 757 -3.20 -8.09 -8.69
CA MET A 757 -4.28 -8.60 -7.83
C MET A 757 -4.46 -7.78 -6.54
N LEU A 758 -3.36 -7.41 -5.87
CA LEU A 758 -3.42 -6.79 -4.53
C LEU A 758 -3.66 -5.29 -4.57
N ASN A 759 -3.04 -4.57 -5.52
CA ASN A 759 -3.13 -3.09 -5.63
C ASN A 759 -4.47 -2.62 -6.20
N ARG A 760 -5.37 -3.54 -6.55
CA ARG A 760 -6.77 -3.25 -6.90
C ARG A 760 -7.53 -2.59 -5.74
N LEU A 761 -7.02 -2.72 -4.51
CA LEU A 761 -7.65 -2.27 -3.28
C LEU A 761 -6.63 -1.59 -2.32
N PRO A 762 -7.13 -0.75 -1.41
CA PRO A 762 -6.19 0.02 0.22
C PRO A 762 -5.39 -0.86 1.21
N TRP A 763 -4.29 -1.51 0.82
CA TRP A 763 -3.44 -2.25 1.79
C TRP A 763 -3.07 -1.39 3.03
N ASP A 764 -3.64 -1.62 4.23
CA ASP A 764 -3.07 -1.06 5.49
C ASP A 764 -1.67 -1.67 5.71
N LEU A 765 -1.55 -2.96 5.39
CA LEU A 765 -0.30 -3.70 5.32
C LEU A 765 -0.49 -4.89 4.35
N VAL A 766 0.40 -5.00 3.38
CA VAL A 766 0.66 -6.27 2.69
C VAL A 766 2.09 -6.67 3.01
N TYR A 767 2.30 -7.92 3.44
CA TYR A 767 3.65 -8.48 3.47
C TYR A 767 3.73 -9.88 2.90
N GLN A 768 4.87 -10.18 2.28
CA GLN A 768 5.11 -11.30 1.41
C GLN A 768 5.89 -12.38 2.14
N GLU A 769 5.49 -13.65 1.99
CA GLU A 769 6.36 -14.73 2.36
C GLU A 769 7.55 -14.85 1.39
N TRP A 770 8.72 -14.46 1.89
CA TRP A 770 9.98 -14.63 1.21
C TRP A 770 10.91 -15.60 1.95
N TRP A 771 11.81 -16.21 1.17
CA TRP A 771 12.78 -17.22 1.63
C TRP A 771 14.17 -17.09 0.97
N GLY A 772 14.34 -16.22 -0.03
CA GLY A 772 15.63 -15.98 -0.69
C GLY A 772 16.58 -15.12 0.13
N GLU A 773 17.90 -15.32 -0.05
CA GLU A 773 18.96 -14.54 0.63
C GLU A 773 19.02 -13.07 0.19
N TYR A 774 18.43 -12.75 -0.97
CA TYR A 774 18.35 -11.42 -1.56
C TYR A 774 16.89 -11.17 -1.98
N PRO A 775 16.34 -9.96 -1.78
CA PRO A 775 15.10 -9.54 -2.42
C PRO A 775 15.37 -9.20 -3.89
N PRO A 776 14.43 -9.47 -4.81
CA PRO A 776 14.33 -8.73 -6.05
C PRO A 776 14.21 -7.23 -5.73
N HIS A 777 14.93 -6.41 -6.49
CA HIS A 777 14.72 -4.96 -6.48
C HIS A 777 13.26 -4.64 -6.78
N ASP A 778 12.76 -3.56 -6.18
CA ASP A 778 11.47 -2.90 -6.46
C ASP A 778 10.21 -3.74 -6.18
N ARG A 779 10.31 -5.05 -5.93
CA ARG A 779 9.20 -5.93 -5.54
C ARG A 779 8.52 -5.52 -4.21
N THR A 780 9.21 -4.78 -3.35
CA THR A 780 8.61 -4.10 -2.18
C THR A 780 7.74 -2.89 -2.54
N GLU A 781 8.06 -2.19 -3.61
CA GLU A 781 7.31 -1.05 -4.13
C GLU A 781 6.03 -1.51 -4.84
N TYR A 782 6.13 -2.58 -5.64
CA TYR A 782 4.99 -3.12 -6.39
C TYR A 782 3.99 -3.92 -5.54
N VAL A 783 4.41 -4.60 -4.47
CA VAL A 783 3.55 -5.58 -3.74
C VAL A 783 3.46 -5.32 -2.24
N GLY A 784 4.45 -4.68 -1.62
CA GLY A 784 4.53 -4.49 -0.17
C GLY A 784 5.64 -5.28 0.50
N GLU A 785 5.65 -5.27 1.83
CA GLU A 785 6.80 -5.60 2.68
C GLU A 785 7.26 -7.06 2.60
N TYR A 786 8.49 -7.35 3.03
CA TYR A 786 8.99 -8.72 3.13
C TYR A 786 8.82 -9.31 4.54
N ARG A 787 8.60 -10.63 4.65
CA ARG A 787 8.76 -11.36 5.92
C ARG A 787 10.23 -11.70 6.16
N ASP A 788 10.93 -10.87 6.94
CA ASP A 788 12.35 -11.09 7.27
C ASP A 788 12.51 -12.07 8.45
N VAL A 789 12.91 -13.30 8.13
CA VAL A 789 13.28 -14.32 9.12
C VAL A 789 14.76 -14.28 9.51
N ALA A 790 15.62 -13.57 8.79
CA ALA A 790 17.07 -13.57 8.98
C ALA A 790 17.47 -12.92 10.31
N TYR A 791 16.87 -11.77 10.64
CA TYR A 791 17.13 -11.06 11.91
C TYR A 791 16.93 -11.95 13.15
N ARG A 792 15.91 -12.83 13.13
CA ARG A 792 15.67 -13.84 14.18
C ARG A 792 16.87 -14.78 14.35
N TRP A 793 17.44 -15.30 13.26
CA TRP A 793 18.59 -16.22 13.35
C TRP A 793 19.81 -15.52 13.95
N HIS A 794 20.08 -14.25 13.58
CA HIS A 794 21.15 -13.47 14.19
C HIS A 794 20.94 -13.29 15.70
N LEU A 795 19.74 -12.88 16.14
CA LEU A 795 19.39 -12.74 17.56
C LEU A 795 19.55 -14.05 18.34
N VAL A 796 19.03 -15.15 17.79
CA VAL A 796 19.07 -16.48 18.42
C VAL A 796 20.49 -17.01 18.54
N ASN A 797 21.32 -16.86 17.49
CA ASN A 797 22.69 -17.37 17.48
C ASN A 797 23.59 -16.70 18.52
N HIS A 798 23.41 -15.41 18.82
CA HIS A 798 24.15 -14.74 19.90
C HIS A 798 23.61 -15.14 21.28
N LEU A 799 22.29 -15.04 21.51
CA LEU A 799 21.72 -15.33 22.84
C LEU A 799 21.84 -16.81 23.24
N ALA A 800 21.68 -17.75 22.30
CA ALA A 800 21.85 -19.18 22.51
C ALA A 800 23.24 -19.70 22.09
N GLY A 801 24.20 -18.84 21.75
CA GLY A 801 25.55 -19.22 21.30
C GLY A 801 26.33 -20.06 22.32
N LYS A 802 27.46 -20.66 21.91
CA LYS A 802 28.30 -21.47 22.80
C LYS A 802 29.32 -20.68 23.63
N ASN A 803 29.63 -19.45 23.23
CA ASN A 803 30.60 -18.60 23.91
C ASN A 803 29.90 -17.36 24.48
N ALA A 804 29.70 -17.31 25.79
CA ALA A 804 29.09 -16.16 26.47
C ALA A 804 29.90 -14.85 26.34
N SER A 805 31.15 -14.90 25.84
CA SER A 805 31.99 -13.74 25.54
C SER A 805 31.64 -13.06 24.22
N GLU A 806 30.94 -13.75 23.31
CA GLU A 806 30.43 -13.20 22.04
C GLU A 806 29.08 -12.48 22.23
N LEU A 807 28.45 -12.59 23.41
CA LEU A 807 27.17 -11.93 23.71
C LEU A 807 27.13 -10.42 23.38
N PRO A 808 28.20 -9.61 23.57
CA PRO A 808 28.14 -8.19 23.22
C PRO A 808 27.90 -7.90 21.73
N GLU A 809 28.18 -8.84 20.83
CA GLU A 809 27.88 -8.73 19.39
C GLU A 809 26.35 -8.66 19.12
N LEU A 810 25.52 -9.13 20.06
CA LEU A 810 24.07 -8.92 20.08
C LEU A 810 23.69 -7.42 20.03
N LEU A 811 24.56 -6.53 20.56
CA LEU A 811 24.33 -5.09 20.56
C LEU A 811 24.76 -4.41 19.25
N GLU A 812 25.24 -5.15 18.24
CA GLU A 812 25.57 -4.64 16.91
C GLU A 812 24.55 -5.09 15.83
N LEU A 813 23.45 -5.75 16.23
CA LEU A 813 22.41 -6.21 15.31
C LEU A 813 21.66 -5.04 14.65
N ASN A 814 21.97 -4.81 13.37
CA ASN A 814 21.52 -3.67 12.58
C ASN A 814 20.82 -4.05 11.25
N GLY A 815 20.68 -5.34 10.95
CA GLY A 815 20.08 -5.84 9.72
C GLY A 815 19.53 -7.27 9.85
N GLY A 816 18.73 -7.68 8.85
CA GLY A 816 18.28 -9.05 8.64
C GLY A 816 18.73 -9.54 7.26
N VAL A 817 17.79 -9.73 6.33
CA VAL A 817 18.09 -10.11 4.94
C VAL A 817 18.82 -8.97 4.25
N PHE A 818 19.86 -9.29 3.47
CA PHE A 818 20.68 -8.28 2.81
C PHE A 818 19.86 -7.48 1.78
N GLY A 819 20.01 -6.15 1.77
CA GLY A 819 19.31 -5.25 0.86
C GLY A 819 17.92 -4.78 1.32
N ILE A 820 17.37 -5.33 2.41
CA ILE A 820 16.07 -4.90 2.95
C ILE A 820 16.26 -3.82 4.02
N SER A 821 15.56 -2.68 3.88
CA SER A 821 15.52 -1.63 4.89
C SER A 821 14.61 -2.00 6.07
N GLN A 822 14.96 -1.58 7.30
CA GLN A 822 14.30 -1.99 8.54
C GLN A 822 12.80 -1.64 8.64
N ASP A 823 12.32 -0.70 7.84
CA ASP A 823 10.90 -0.29 7.83
C ASP A 823 10.11 -0.89 6.65
N MET A 824 10.77 -1.64 5.76
CA MET A 824 10.21 -2.34 4.59
C MET A 824 9.95 -3.84 4.83
N ALA A 825 9.95 -4.27 6.10
CA ALA A 825 9.77 -5.66 6.48
C ALA A 825 8.99 -5.85 7.79
N VAL A 826 8.32 -7.00 7.84
CA VAL A 826 7.69 -7.57 9.04
C VAL A 826 8.59 -8.67 9.58
N TYR A 827 9.00 -8.53 10.85
CA TYR A 827 9.97 -9.40 11.51
C TYR A 827 9.28 -10.43 12.42
N PRO A 828 9.09 -11.70 12.01
CA PRO A 828 8.64 -12.78 12.90
C PRO A 828 9.72 -13.24 13.88
N PHE A 829 9.43 -13.17 15.18
CA PHE A 829 10.26 -13.83 16.20
C PHE A 829 10.13 -15.37 16.16
N ALA A 830 8.96 -15.88 15.78
CA ALA A 830 8.74 -17.29 15.46
C ALA A 830 7.60 -17.43 14.43
N TYR A 831 7.57 -18.55 13.71
CA TYR A 831 6.64 -18.82 12.62
C TYR A 831 6.42 -20.33 12.42
N HIS A 832 5.41 -20.74 11.65
CA HIS A 832 4.93 -22.14 11.63
C HIS A 832 5.89 -23.16 11.01
N ASP A 833 6.75 -22.78 10.07
CA ASP A 833 7.76 -23.70 9.49
C ASP A 833 9.05 -23.74 10.31
N GLY A 834 9.32 -22.67 11.06
CA GLY A 834 10.50 -22.47 11.89
C GLY A 834 10.52 -23.28 13.18
N ARG A 835 9.95 -24.50 13.16
CA ARG A 835 9.75 -25.39 14.31
C ARG A 835 10.70 -26.57 14.32
N SER A 836 11.18 -26.92 15.51
CA SER A 836 11.96 -28.12 15.80
C SER A 836 11.08 -29.24 16.39
N LYS A 837 11.52 -30.51 16.32
CA LYS A 837 10.78 -31.63 16.94
C LYS A 837 10.92 -31.63 18.46
N ASP A 838 12.15 -31.45 18.93
CA ASP A 838 12.56 -31.32 20.33
C ASP A 838 13.23 -29.96 20.51
N ALA A 839 13.63 -29.59 21.73
CA ALA A 839 14.35 -28.32 21.95
C ALA A 839 15.65 -28.28 21.14
N ASP A 840 15.89 -27.16 20.45
CA ASP A 840 17.03 -26.98 19.53
C ASP A 840 17.54 -25.53 19.69
N PRO A 841 18.76 -25.28 20.21
CA PRO A 841 19.23 -23.92 20.54
C PRO A 841 19.21 -22.94 19.37
N GLU A 842 19.34 -23.42 18.14
CA GLU A 842 19.38 -22.61 16.91
C GLU A 842 17.96 -22.29 16.38
N ILE A 843 16.92 -22.97 16.88
CA ILE A 843 15.55 -22.86 16.39
C ILE A 843 14.62 -22.43 17.54
N ALA A 844 14.51 -21.12 17.76
CA ALA A 844 13.67 -20.54 18.80
C ALA A 844 12.20 -21.02 18.72
N THR A 845 11.81 -21.82 19.71
CA THR A 845 10.44 -22.28 19.99
C THR A 845 10.20 -22.31 21.51
N TYR A 846 8.95 -22.40 21.97
CA TYR A 846 8.64 -22.53 23.40
C TYR A 846 9.40 -23.68 24.10
N LYS A 847 9.82 -24.71 23.35
CA LYS A 847 10.58 -25.88 23.82
C LYS A 847 11.94 -25.53 24.40
N ASN A 848 12.52 -24.41 23.98
CA ASN A 848 13.77 -23.89 24.55
C ASN A 848 13.58 -23.30 25.96
N GLY A 849 12.34 -23.15 26.44
CA GLY A 849 12.03 -22.72 27.80
C GLY A 849 12.36 -21.24 28.04
N LEU A 850 12.96 -20.95 29.21
CA LEU A 850 13.33 -19.59 29.62
C LEU A 850 14.23 -18.89 28.57
N ALA A 851 15.06 -19.62 27.83
CA ALA A 851 15.87 -19.07 26.74
C ALA A 851 15.01 -18.48 25.59
N PHE A 852 13.91 -19.11 25.19
CA PHE A 852 12.98 -18.53 24.20
C PHE A 852 12.32 -17.27 24.75
N HIS A 853 11.93 -17.30 26.02
CA HIS A 853 11.32 -16.15 26.68
C HIS A 853 12.30 -14.97 26.83
N GLN A 854 13.58 -15.24 27.12
CA GLN A 854 14.64 -14.23 27.11
C GLN A 854 14.83 -13.63 25.72
N GLN A 855 14.94 -14.46 24.70
CA GLN A 855 15.06 -14.05 23.29
C GLN A 855 13.86 -13.20 22.84
N GLN A 856 12.64 -13.57 23.22
CA GLN A 856 11.41 -12.82 22.91
C GLN A 856 11.37 -11.45 23.60
N LYS A 857 11.79 -11.38 24.88
CA LYS A 857 11.87 -10.11 25.61
C LYS A 857 13.00 -9.22 25.07
N PHE A 858 14.13 -9.78 24.63
CA PHE A 858 15.20 -9.01 23.97
C PHE A 858 14.71 -8.45 22.62
N PHE A 859 14.08 -9.30 21.81
CA PHE A 859 13.49 -8.96 20.51
C PHE A 859 12.53 -7.76 20.60
N LEU A 860 11.73 -7.68 21.67
CA LEU A 860 10.88 -6.51 21.94
C LEU A 860 11.70 -5.28 22.40
N SER A 861 12.73 -5.47 23.22
CA SER A 861 13.56 -4.38 23.77
C SER A 861 14.49 -3.66 22.79
N TRP A 862 14.97 -4.34 21.75
CA TRP A 862 15.96 -3.79 20.82
C TRP A 862 15.30 -2.83 19.81
N PRO A 863 15.85 -1.61 19.56
CA PRO A 863 15.22 -0.56 18.74
C PRO A 863 15.36 -0.80 17.22
N PHE A 864 15.15 -2.04 16.79
CA PHE A 864 15.29 -2.48 15.40
C PHE A 864 13.92 -2.80 14.79
N GLY A 865 13.65 -2.30 13.58
CA GLY A 865 12.45 -2.62 12.78
C GLY A 865 11.12 -2.01 13.26
N ALA A 866 10.28 -1.54 12.33
CA ALA A 866 8.97 -0.96 12.66
C ALA A 866 7.91 -1.99 13.04
N LYS A 867 7.85 -3.10 12.30
CA LYS A 867 6.75 -4.08 12.35
C LYS A 867 7.28 -5.42 12.83
N VAL A 868 6.92 -5.78 14.06
CA VAL A 868 7.39 -7.01 14.71
C VAL A 868 6.23 -7.97 14.99
N LEU A 869 6.41 -9.25 14.66
CA LEU A 869 5.41 -10.29 14.80
C LEU A 869 5.83 -11.30 15.87
N ILE A 870 5.14 -11.28 17.01
CA ILE A 870 5.30 -12.30 18.06
C ILE A 870 4.33 -13.46 17.84
N TRP A 871 4.45 -14.49 18.68
CA TRP A 871 3.87 -15.80 18.44
C TRP A 871 2.95 -16.22 19.57
N GLY A 872 1.81 -16.84 19.25
CA GLY A 872 0.89 -17.50 20.18
C GLY A 872 0.44 -18.84 19.60
N GLY A 873 1.05 -19.92 20.08
CA GLY A 873 0.92 -21.26 19.50
C GLY A 873 0.42 -22.34 20.45
N TYR A 874 0.65 -23.58 20.04
CA TYR A 874 0.25 -24.81 20.73
C TYR A 874 1.40 -25.83 20.74
N GLY A 875 1.33 -26.82 21.64
CA GLY A 875 2.37 -27.84 21.79
C GLY A 875 2.25 -29.01 20.80
N TRP A 876 3.39 -29.47 20.25
CA TRP A 876 3.44 -30.51 19.21
C TRP A 876 4.46 -31.63 19.52
N ARG A 877 4.16 -32.85 19.06
CA ARG A 877 5.03 -34.05 19.23
C ARG A 877 5.91 -34.34 18.00
N ASP A 878 5.42 -33.98 16.82
CA ASP A 878 6.16 -33.88 15.58
C ASP A 878 5.64 -32.69 14.74
N LEU A 879 6.31 -32.42 13.62
CA LEU A 879 6.08 -31.23 12.80
C LEU A 879 4.80 -31.27 11.94
N SER A 880 3.98 -32.33 12.02
CA SER A 880 2.73 -32.46 11.27
C SER A 880 1.46 -32.22 12.11
N HIS A 881 1.53 -32.36 13.44
CA HIS A 881 0.38 -32.23 14.35
C HIS A 881 -0.36 -30.88 14.20
N GLY A 882 -1.69 -30.92 14.10
CA GLY A 882 -2.58 -29.75 14.21
C GLY A 882 -2.73 -29.23 15.65
N PRO A 883 -3.72 -28.36 15.93
CA PRO A 883 -3.97 -27.84 17.28
C PRO A 883 -4.34 -28.93 18.30
N PRO A 884 -4.42 -28.61 19.61
CA PRO A 884 -5.07 -29.47 20.59
C PRO A 884 -6.51 -29.77 20.15
N GLY A 885 -7.00 -31.00 20.33
CA GLY A 885 -8.28 -31.45 19.74
C GLY A 885 -8.18 -31.95 18.28
N CYS A 886 -6.99 -31.81 17.67
CA CYS A 886 -6.67 -32.33 16.34
C CYS A 886 -5.41 -33.22 16.38
N ASP A 887 -5.54 -34.39 16.99
CA ASP A 887 -4.66 -35.55 16.81
C ASP A 887 -5.31 -36.59 15.89
N LYS A 888 -4.50 -37.57 15.43
CA LYS A 888 -4.94 -38.62 14.49
C LYS A 888 -6.10 -39.50 15.00
N SER A 889 -6.37 -39.50 16.30
CA SER A 889 -7.52 -40.15 16.93
C SER A 889 -8.85 -39.49 16.59
N ASP A 890 -8.83 -38.19 16.28
CA ASP A 890 -10.00 -37.32 16.33
C ASP A 890 -10.66 -37.18 14.93
N GLY A 891 -10.06 -37.83 13.93
CA GLY A 891 -10.51 -37.85 12.54
C GLY A 891 -9.99 -36.68 11.70
N ASP A 892 -10.26 -36.75 10.40
CA ASP A 892 -9.82 -35.73 9.43
C ASP A 892 -10.71 -34.46 9.42
N HIS A 893 -11.75 -34.42 10.26
CA HIS A 893 -12.66 -33.28 10.44
C HIS A 893 -12.74 -32.85 11.93
N CYS A 894 -11.57 -32.76 12.57
CA CYS A 894 -11.41 -32.46 13.99
C CYS A 894 -11.59 -30.96 14.31
N SER A 895 -12.20 -30.65 15.46
CA SER A 895 -12.32 -29.27 15.96
C SER A 895 -11.23 -28.94 16.98
N PRO A 896 -10.61 -27.74 16.96
CA PRO A 896 -9.65 -27.35 17.99
C PRO A 896 -10.32 -27.27 19.37
N ASN A 897 -9.65 -27.74 20.41
CA ASN A 897 -10.08 -27.52 21.79
C ASN A 897 -10.13 -26.01 22.07
N PRO A 898 -11.15 -25.49 22.78
CA PRO A 898 -11.16 -24.10 23.22
C PRO A 898 -9.89 -23.70 23.95
N VAL A 899 -9.45 -22.47 23.75
CA VAL A 899 -8.41 -21.82 24.54
C VAL A 899 -8.96 -21.43 25.91
N TYR A 900 -10.21 -21.01 25.96
CA TYR A 900 -10.88 -20.59 27.19
C TYR A 900 -11.74 -21.70 27.80
N ASP A 901 -11.74 -21.82 29.14
CA ASP A 901 -12.64 -22.70 29.88
C ASP A 901 -14.05 -22.10 30.06
N GLU A 902 -14.96 -22.89 30.65
CA GLU A 902 -16.36 -22.50 30.92
C GLU A 902 -16.51 -21.30 31.89
N TYR A 903 -15.48 -21.01 32.69
CA TYR A 903 -15.42 -19.85 33.59
C TYR A 903 -14.78 -18.63 32.93
N GLY A 904 -14.22 -18.82 31.72
CA GLY A 904 -13.58 -17.78 30.93
C GLY A 904 -12.08 -17.60 31.16
N ASN A 905 -11.38 -18.56 31.79
CA ASN A 905 -9.91 -18.52 31.94
C ASN A 905 -9.19 -19.14 30.73
N ALA A 906 -8.13 -18.50 30.25
CA ALA A 906 -7.32 -19.02 29.14
C ALA A 906 -6.37 -20.15 29.60
N GLN A 907 -6.48 -21.34 29.01
CA GLN A 907 -5.78 -22.58 29.35
C GLN A 907 -4.34 -22.65 28.79
N CYS A 908 -3.63 -21.53 28.92
CA CYS A 908 -2.29 -21.32 28.39
C CYS A 908 -1.21 -22.09 29.18
N MET A 909 0.02 -22.12 28.66
CA MET A 909 1.18 -22.61 29.41
C MET A 909 1.76 -21.47 30.26
N PRO A 910 2.09 -21.70 31.55
CA PRO A 910 2.84 -20.73 32.36
C PRO A 910 4.19 -20.36 31.72
N ALA A 911 4.70 -19.16 32.02
CA ALA A 911 6.01 -18.74 31.56
C ALA A 911 7.11 -19.69 32.10
N PRO A 912 8.03 -20.17 31.24
CA PRO A 912 9.01 -21.18 31.63
C PRO A 912 10.15 -20.58 32.44
N THR A 913 10.52 -21.24 33.55
CA THR A 913 11.63 -20.85 34.45
C THR A 913 12.91 -21.68 34.25
N VAL A 914 12.90 -22.66 33.36
CA VAL A 914 14.01 -23.57 33.06
C VAL A 914 14.31 -23.61 31.56
N SER A 915 15.54 -23.98 31.17
CA SER A 915 15.94 -24.17 29.77
C SER A 915 16.80 -25.43 29.62
N PRO A 916 16.51 -26.32 28.66
CA PRO A 916 15.27 -26.40 27.87
C PRO A 916 14.06 -26.80 28.74
N LEU A 917 12.86 -26.88 28.14
CA LEU A 917 11.75 -27.61 28.77
C LEU A 917 12.04 -29.12 28.80
N SER A 918 11.48 -29.83 29.78
CA SER A 918 11.59 -31.30 29.79
C SER A 918 10.90 -31.89 28.55
N LYS A 919 11.35 -33.08 28.11
CA LYS A 919 10.75 -33.80 26.97
C LYS A 919 9.28 -34.18 27.18
N THR A 920 8.76 -34.08 28.40
CA THR A 920 7.33 -34.29 28.71
C THR A 920 6.55 -33.00 28.43
N GLU A 921 6.92 -31.89 29.06
CA GLU A 921 6.28 -30.57 28.89
C GLU A 921 6.39 -30.09 27.43
N ALA A 922 7.58 -30.21 26.84
CA ALA A 922 7.85 -29.86 25.44
C ALA A 922 7.02 -30.68 24.42
N ARG A 923 6.33 -31.74 24.85
CA ARG A 923 5.50 -32.64 24.01
C ARG A 923 4.05 -32.75 24.50
N GLU A 924 3.63 -31.91 25.44
CA GLU A 924 2.25 -31.77 25.87
C GLU A 924 1.39 -31.16 24.74
N ARG A 925 0.12 -31.56 24.64
CA ARG A 925 -0.81 -31.13 23.57
C ARG A 925 -1.78 -30.08 24.11
N ARG A 926 -1.24 -28.90 24.44
CA ARG A 926 -1.97 -27.76 25.02
C ARG A 926 -1.75 -26.47 24.23
N TRP A 927 -2.53 -25.44 24.54
CA TRP A 927 -2.23 -24.07 24.15
C TRP A 927 -1.04 -23.53 24.96
N ILE A 928 -0.09 -22.90 24.28
CA ILE A 928 1.12 -22.35 24.92
C ILE A 928 0.91 -20.89 25.27
N CYS A 929 0.39 -20.10 24.32
CA CYS A 929 0.18 -18.66 24.45
C CYS A 929 1.44 -17.89 24.85
N GLU A 930 2.53 -18.04 24.08
CA GLU A 930 3.80 -17.38 24.35
C GLU A 930 3.65 -15.84 24.43
N HIS A 931 2.66 -15.26 23.74
CA HIS A 931 2.29 -13.85 23.81
C HIS A 931 1.66 -13.41 25.16
N ARG A 932 1.20 -14.35 25.99
CA ARG A 932 0.65 -14.12 27.35
C ARG A 932 1.67 -14.34 28.47
N TRP A 933 2.90 -14.76 28.15
CA TRP A 933 3.94 -15.02 29.16
C TRP A 933 4.33 -13.75 29.93
N GLN A 934 4.64 -13.89 31.22
CA GLN A 934 4.89 -12.78 32.12
C GLN A 934 6.00 -11.86 31.59
N GLY A 935 5.74 -10.55 31.56
CA GLY A 935 6.66 -9.57 31.00
C GLY A 935 6.51 -9.32 29.50
N VAL A 936 5.84 -10.17 28.71
CA VAL A 936 5.64 -9.87 27.27
C VAL A 936 4.76 -8.62 27.12
N ALA A 937 3.66 -8.54 27.87
CA ALA A 937 2.79 -7.36 27.93
C ALA A 937 3.54 -6.08 28.32
N GLY A 938 4.40 -6.13 29.34
CA GLY A 938 5.20 -4.96 29.71
C GLY A 938 6.30 -4.64 28.69
N MET A 939 6.95 -5.64 28.09
CA MET A 939 7.93 -5.43 27.03
C MET A 939 7.32 -4.79 25.77
N MET A 940 6.01 -4.96 25.53
CA MET A 940 5.29 -4.22 24.49
C MET A 940 5.09 -2.75 24.85
N HIS A 941 4.75 -2.44 26.12
CA HIS A 941 4.72 -1.06 26.63
C HIS A 941 6.11 -0.40 26.54
N PHE A 942 7.17 -1.10 26.94
CA PHE A 942 8.55 -0.66 26.77
C PHE A 942 8.86 -0.40 25.28
N ARG A 943 8.59 -1.37 24.39
CA ARG A 943 8.90 -1.20 22.96
C ARG A 943 8.23 0.03 22.38
N LYS A 944 6.95 0.26 22.70
CA LYS A 944 6.19 1.41 22.20
C LYS A 944 6.70 2.74 22.74
N ALA A 945 7.20 2.78 23.98
CA ALA A 945 7.83 3.99 24.53
C ALA A 945 9.28 4.22 24.04
N CYS A 946 10.00 3.17 23.62
CA CYS A 946 11.46 3.24 23.49
C CYS A 946 12.04 3.01 22.08
N ARG A 947 11.28 2.46 21.13
CA ARG A 947 11.80 2.00 19.81
C ARG A 947 12.47 3.09 18.97
N GLN A 948 12.11 4.36 19.14
CA GLN A 948 12.65 5.47 18.34
C GLN A 948 13.94 6.06 18.89
N HIS A 949 14.28 5.77 20.15
CA HIS A 949 15.51 6.27 20.73
C HIS A 949 16.71 5.43 20.26
N ALA A 950 17.73 6.10 19.71
CA ALA A 950 18.99 5.46 19.38
C ALA A 950 19.70 4.92 20.64
N VAL A 951 20.52 3.87 20.47
CA VAL A 951 21.40 3.36 21.53
C VAL A 951 22.44 4.42 21.87
N THR A 952 22.39 4.96 23.09
CA THR A 952 23.25 6.06 23.56
C THR A 952 24.38 5.60 24.47
N GLU A 953 24.29 4.42 25.06
CA GLU A 953 25.33 3.84 25.90
C GLU A 953 25.27 2.30 25.88
N LYS A 954 26.42 1.62 26.00
CA LYS A 954 26.53 0.15 26.03
C LYS A 954 27.44 -0.29 27.18
N TRP A 955 26.97 -1.24 27.98
CA TRP A 955 27.75 -1.94 29.00
C TRP A 955 27.93 -3.40 28.56
N GLU A 956 29.16 -3.78 28.23
CA GLU A 956 29.49 -5.02 27.53
C GLU A 956 30.32 -5.95 28.43
N GLY A 957 29.81 -7.14 28.72
CA GLY A 957 30.49 -8.14 29.55
C GLY A 957 31.88 -8.52 29.02
N GLY A 958 32.89 -8.33 29.87
CA GLY A 958 34.30 -8.58 29.52
C GLY A 958 34.99 -7.46 28.72
N LYS A 959 34.28 -6.40 28.32
CA LYS A 959 34.86 -5.20 27.68
C LYS A 959 34.75 -3.96 28.58
N THR A 960 33.60 -3.75 29.22
CA THR A 960 33.37 -2.66 30.17
C THR A 960 33.83 -3.06 31.57
N GLU A 961 34.56 -2.17 32.26
CA GLU A 961 35.08 -2.45 33.60
C GLU A 961 33.96 -2.78 34.60
N GLY A 962 34.16 -3.81 35.42
CA GLY A 962 33.17 -4.32 36.37
C GLY A 962 32.08 -5.22 35.80
N ILE A 963 31.92 -5.32 34.47
CA ILE A 963 30.83 -6.09 33.84
C ILE A 963 31.33 -7.50 33.46
N GLY A 964 30.78 -8.52 34.13
CA GLY A 964 31.11 -9.93 33.89
C GLY A 964 30.66 -10.48 32.53
N ILE A 965 31.33 -11.54 32.06
CA ILE A 965 31.00 -12.24 30.80
C ILE A 965 29.54 -12.75 30.83
N GLY A 966 28.88 -12.78 29.67
CA GLY A 966 27.47 -13.22 29.58
C GLY A 966 26.45 -12.20 30.11
N ARG A 967 26.86 -10.94 30.32
CA ARG A 967 26.01 -9.83 30.73
C ARG A 967 26.13 -8.69 29.72
N VAL A 968 25.01 -8.05 29.40
CA VAL A 968 24.98 -6.82 28.60
C VAL A 968 23.91 -5.87 29.13
N ALA A 969 24.14 -4.57 29.04
CA ALA A 969 23.11 -3.55 29.21
C ALA A 969 23.27 -2.45 28.16
N PHE A 970 22.20 -1.72 27.89
CA PHE A 970 22.21 -0.58 26.99
C PHE A 970 21.18 0.48 27.39
N ARG A 971 21.46 1.73 27.03
CA ARG A 971 20.54 2.85 27.17
C ARG A 971 20.02 3.27 25.80
N LEU A 972 18.74 3.61 25.72
CA LEU A 972 18.11 4.21 24.55
C LEU A 972 17.76 5.66 24.89
N GLY A 973 18.36 6.62 24.19
CA GLY A 973 18.14 8.05 24.43
C GLY A 973 18.57 8.48 25.85
N SER A 974 17.74 9.31 26.48
CA SER A 974 17.77 9.59 27.93
C SER A 974 16.77 8.73 28.72
N ASP A 975 15.88 8.01 28.02
CA ASP A 975 14.53 7.76 28.54
C ASP A 975 14.25 6.28 28.82
N CYS A 976 15.09 5.36 28.33
CA CYS A 976 14.94 3.92 28.54
C CYS A 976 16.26 3.20 28.81
N PHE A 977 16.25 2.20 29.69
CA PHE A 977 17.40 1.35 30.04
C PHE A 977 17.02 -0.13 30.06
N VAL A 978 17.93 -0.98 29.57
CA VAL A 978 17.77 -2.44 29.50
C VAL A 978 19.03 -3.13 30.00
N ALA A 979 18.89 -4.17 30.82
CA ALA A 979 19.96 -5.06 31.24
C ALA A 979 19.57 -6.54 31.05
N LEU A 980 20.55 -7.40 30.73
CA LEU A 980 20.36 -8.80 30.37
C LEU A 980 21.49 -9.65 30.98
N THR A 981 21.13 -10.75 31.64
CA THR A 981 22.07 -11.80 32.09
C THR A 981 21.73 -13.08 31.33
N ARG A 982 22.58 -13.50 30.40
CA ARG A 982 22.33 -14.63 29.51
C ARG A 982 22.06 -15.92 30.29
N GLY A 983 21.13 -16.74 29.82
CA GLY A 983 20.96 -18.10 30.33
C GLY A 983 22.20 -18.96 30.06
N ARG A 984 22.79 -19.56 31.10
CA ARG A 984 23.80 -20.62 30.95
C ARG A 984 23.16 -21.85 30.28
N ARG A 985 23.91 -22.50 29.39
CA ARG A 985 23.54 -23.75 28.71
C ARG A 985 23.96 -24.97 29.53
N GLU A 986 23.24 -26.09 29.35
CA GLU A 986 23.60 -27.38 29.96
C GLU A 986 24.97 -27.92 29.50
N ASP A 987 25.51 -27.43 28.37
CA ASP A 987 26.81 -27.82 27.82
C ASP A 987 27.91 -26.75 27.99
N GLU A 988 27.73 -25.79 28.89
CA GLU A 988 28.79 -24.89 29.39
C GLU A 988 29.33 -25.39 30.74
N ASP A 989 30.66 -25.44 30.90
CA ASP A 989 31.34 -25.80 32.16
C ASP A 989 30.89 -24.93 33.34
N GLU A 990 30.90 -25.50 34.55
CA GLU A 990 30.50 -24.81 35.79
C GLU A 990 31.44 -23.62 36.11
N ASP A 991 32.70 -23.72 35.68
CA ASP A 991 33.81 -22.84 36.08
C ASP A 991 34.03 -21.63 35.15
N VAL A 992 33.14 -21.35 34.18
CA VAL A 992 33.28 -20.21 33.27
C VAL A 992 32.96 -18.89 34.00
N ALA A 993 33.97 -18.34 34.67
CA ALA A 993 33.87 -17.20 35.57
C ALA A 993 33.09 -16.00 34.96
N GLY A 994 31.97 -15.64 35.62
CA GLY A 994 31.09 -14.54 35.23
C GLY A 994 29.79 -14.98 34.55
N VAL A 995 29.76 -16.16 33.92
CA VAL A 995 28.59 -16.66 33.19
C VAL A 995 27.50 -17.11 34.16
N GLY A 996 26.38 -16.40 34.13
CA GLY A 996 25.19 -16.71 34.91
C GLY A 996 25.16 -16.09 36.31
N GLY A 997 24.38 -16.72 37.19
CA GLY A 997 23.98 -16.16 38.49
C GLY A 997 23.12 -14.90 38.37
N THR A 998 22.97 -14.17 39.47
CA THR A 998 22.31 -12.85 39.46
C THR A 998 23.33 -11.74 39.24
N TRP A 999 23.00 -10.78 38.37
CA TRP A 999 23.72 -9.52 38.26
C TRP A 999 23.02 -8.46 39.11
N ASP A 1000 23.69 -8.03 40.18
CA ASP A 1000 23.35 -6.82 40.92
C ASP A 1000 23.75 -5.59 40.11
N LEU A 1001 22.80 -4.68 39.87
CA LEU A 1001 23.01 -3.44 39.10
C LEU A 1001 23.39 -2.25 39.99
N THR A 1002 23.45 -2.43 41.32
CA THR A 1002 23.73 -1.36 42.28
C THR A 1002 25.07 -0.67 41.98
N GLY A 1003 25.06 0.67 41.89
CA GLY A 1003 26.21 1.48 41.50
C GLY A 1003 26.36 1.73 39.99
N LEU A 1004 25.55 1.09 39.14
CA LEU A 1004 25.55 1.35 37.70
C LEU A 1004 24.89 2.72 37.41
N LYS A 1005 25.65 3.64 36.83
CA LYS A 1005 25.14 4.95 36.39
C LYS A 1005 24.44 4.82 35.04
N ILE A 1006 23.13 4.94 35.02
CA ILE A 1006 22.28 4.82 33.83
C ILE A 1006 21.67 6.17 33.38
N GLU A 1007 21.81 7.22 34.19
CA GLU A 1007 21.38 8.60 33.90
C GLU A 1007 19.88 8.82 33.66
N LEU A 1008 19.03 7.83 33.97
CA LEU A 1008 17.59 8.05 34.14
C LEU A 1008 17.32 9.00 35.33
N PRO A 1009 16.20 9.75 35.36
CA PRO A 1009 15.84 10.61 36.49
C PRO A 1009 15.64 9.82 37.79
N GLU A 1010 15.82 10.48 38.94
CA GLU A 1010 15.57 9.89 40.28
C GLU A 1010 14.16 9.27 40.39
N GLY A 1011 14.07 8.07 40.96
CA GLY A 1011 12.80 7.47 41.39
C GLY A 1011 12.80 5.95 41.45
N ARG A 1012 11.62 5.38 41.72
CA ARG A 1012 11.34 3.96 41.52
C ARG A 1012 10.73 3.75 40.13
N TYR A 1013 11.15 2.71 39.43
CA TYR A 1013 10.68 2.35 38.10
C TYR A 1013 10.20 0.90 38.10
N CYS A 1014 9.08 0.65 37.43
CA CYS A 1014 8.62 -0.71 37.19
C CYS A 1014 9.43 -1.38 36.09
N ASP A 1015 9.96 -2.56 36.39
CA ASP A 1015 10.55 -3.42 35.37
C ASP A 1015 9.45 -4.03 34.49
N MET A 1016 9.38 -3.53 33.26
CA MET A 1016 8.46 -3.96 32.23
C MET A 1016 8.64 -5.43 31.84
N SER A 1017 9.83 -6.00 32.00
CA SER A 1017 10.08 -7.41 31.73
C SER A 1017 9.51 -8.36 32.80
N SER A 1018 8.93 -7.83 33.88
CA SER A 1018 8.21 -8.57 34.93
C SER A 1018 6.67 -8.41 34.90
N LEU A 1019 6.14 -7.42 34.16
CA LEU A 1019 4.72 -7.07 34.18
C LEU A 1019 3.87 -8.07 33.39
N HIS A 1020 2.90 -8.72 34.05
CA HIS A 1020 2.05 -9.74 33.42
C HIS A 1020 1.01 -9.15 32.44
N THR A 1021 0.45 -7.99 32.76
CA THR A 1021 -0.60 -7.32 31.98
C THR A 1021 -0.59 -5.82 32.27
N GLN A 1022 -0.84 -4.99 31.25
CA GLN A 1022 -1.14 -3.56 31.37
C GLN A 1022 -2.61 -3.32 31.75
N LYS A 1023 -3.51 -4.26 31.44
CA LYS A 1023 -4.93 -4.18 31.78
C LYS A 1023 -5.13 -4.06 33.30
N GLY A 1024 -5.57 -2.88 33.75
CA GLY A 1024 -5.77 -2.59 35.17
C GLY A 1024 -4.49 -2.31 35.96
N TRP A 1025 -3.34 -2.13 35.29
CA TRP A 1025 -2.13 -1.63 35.93
C TRP A 1025 -2.23 -0.11 36.12
N ASP A 1026 -2.15 0.35 37.37
CA ASP A 1026 -2.33 1.74 37.79
C ASP A 1026 -1.02 2.49 38.02
N GLN A 1027 0.12 1.87 37.69
CA GLN A 1027 1.49 2.34 37.96
C GLN A 1027 1.83 2.54 39.45
N SER A 1028 1.05 2.00 40.39
CA SER A 1028 1.34 2.08 41.84
C SER A 1028 2.41 1.08 42.30
N SER A 1029 2.55 -0.04 41.58
CA SER A 1029 3.43 -1.17 41.89
C SER A 1029 3.55 -2.15 40.72
N CYS A 1030 4.44 -3.15 40.86
CA CYS A 1030 4.70 -4.23 39.89
C CYS A 1030 5.57 -5.34 40.53
N PRO A 1031 5.74 -6.51 39.88
CA PRO A 1031 6.47 -7.64 40.50
C PRO A 1031 7.97 -7.42 40.74
N ARG A 1032 8.63 -6.55 39.95
CA ARG A 1032 10.02 -6.09 40.17
C ARG A 1032 10.12 -4.59 39.93
N GLU A 1033 10.80 -3.91 40.85
CA GLU A 1033 11.10 -2.48 40.77
C GLU A 1033 12.61 -2.22 40.76
N VAL A 1034 13.00 -1.09 40.19
CA VAL A 1034 14.37 -0.56 40.15
C VAL A 1034 14.38 0.83 40.79
N GLN A 1035 15.29 1.09 41.72
CA GLN A 1035 15.46 2.41 42.32
C GLN A 1035 16.69 3.12 41.74
N VAL A 1036 16.52 4.38 41.34
CA VAL A 1036 17.52 5.27 40.75
C VAL A 1036 17.60 6.55 41.57
N ASP A 1037 18.80 7.08 41.80
CA ASP A 1037 19.04 8.29 42.62
C ASP A 1037 19.08 9.61 41.83
N ASP A 1038 19.36 10.71 42.54
CA ASP A 1038 19.52 12.09 42.03
C ASP A 1038 20.66 12.27 41.00
N LYS A 1039 21.53 11.26 40.83
CA LYS A 1039 22.66 11.25 39.88
C LYS A 1039 22.44 10.25 38.75
N GLY A 1040 21.28 9.59 38.72
CA GLY A 1040 20.95 8.55 37.76
C GLY A 1040 21.71 7.23 37.99
N VAL A 1041 22.08 6.93 39.23
CA VAL A 1041 22.73 5.68 39.62
C VAL A 1041 21.69 4.71 40.19
N ILE A 1042 21.74 3.44 39.78
CA ILE A 1042 20.89 2.39 40.37
C ILE A 1042 21.32 2.17 41.83
N GLN A 1043 20.37 2.31 42.75
CA GLN A 1043 20.51 2.03 44.19
C GLN A 1043 19.94 0.67 44.58
N HIS A 1044 19.03 0.11 43.78
CA HIS A 1044 18.51 -1.25 43.92
C HIS A 1044 17.97 -1.76 42.58
N GLY A 1045 18.47 -2.89 42.11
CA GLY A 1045 17.97 -3.57 40.91
C GLY A 1045 18.84 -4.77 40.55
N SER A 1046 18.26 -5.84 39.99
CA SER A 1046 19.03 -7.01 39.59
C SER A 1046 18.39 -7.82 38.46
N VAL A 1047 19.24 -8.52 37.70
CA VAL A 1047 18.87 -9.38 36.56
C VAL A 1047 19.35 -10.80 36.82
N THR A 1048 18.42 -11.73 36.99
CA THR A 1048 18.77 -13.14 37.20
C THR A 1048 19.16 -13.82 35.89
N GLN A 1049 19.85 -14.96 35.98
CA GLN A 1049 20.29 -15.73 34.82
C GLN A 1049 19.12 -16.19 33.94
N GLY A 1050 19.17 -15.85 32.65
CA GLY A 1050 18.09 -16.13 31.70
C GLY A 1050 17.01 -15.04 31.67
N GLU A 1051 17.17 -13.95 32.41
CA GLU A 1051 16.24 -12.82 32.40
C GLU A 1051 16.78 -11.58 31.68
N ILE A 1052 15.87 -10.62 31.58
CA ILE A 1052 16.09 -9.22 31.21
C ILE A 1052 15.52 -8.37 32.35
N LEU A 1053 15.89 -7.10 32.39
CA LEU A 1053 15.27 -6.01 33.12
C LEU A 1053 15.14 -4.84 32.14
N ALA A 1054 13.99 -4.18 32.10
CA ALA A 1054 13.73 -3.08 31.17
C ALA A 1054 12.86 -2.01 31.84
N ILE A 1055 13.37 -0.77 31.91
CA ILE A 1055 12.71 0.37 32.57
C ILE A 1055 12.73 1.61 31.67
N HIS A 1056 11.70 2.45 31.78
CA HIS A 1056 11.62 3.72 31.05
C HIS A 1056 10.91 4.80 31.87
N VAL A 1057 11.08 6.07 31.47
CA VAL A 1057 10.54 7.24 32.18
C VAL A 1057 9.01 7.20 32.38
N GLY A 1058 8.26 6.67 31.41
CA GLY A 1058 6.81 6.46 31.48
C GLY A 1058 6.37 5.23 32.29
N ALA A 1059 7.31 4.48 32.87
CA ALA A 1059 7.07 3.36 33.79
C ALA A 1059 7.52 3.68 35.23
N LYS A 1060 7.66 4.97 35.56
CA LYS A 1060 7.96 5.43 36.93
C LYS A 1060 6.80 5.12 37.87
N VAL A 1061 7.11 4.55 39.05
CA VAL A 1061 6.09 4.15 40.03
C VAL A 1061 5.53 5.38 40.72
N THR A 1062 4.22 5.60 40.61
CA THR A 1062 3.55 6.74 41.25
C THR A 1062 3.19 6.40 42.70
N SER A 1063 3.43 7.34 43.62
CA SER A 1063 2.97 7.23 45.01
C SER A 1063 1.58 7.84 45.13
N LEU A 1064 0.60 7.05 45.56
CA LEU A 1064 -0.81 7.48 45.78
C LEU A 1064 -1.01 8.45 46.97
N PHE A 1065 0.02 9.22 47.34
CA PHE A 1065 -0.02 10.24 48.39
C PHE A 1065 0.83 11.45 47.99
N SER A 1066 0.15 12.59 47.79
CA SER A 1066 0.68 13.95 47.75
C SER A 1066 -0.38 14.89 48.34
#